data_AF-A0A7S4W3N5-F1
#
_entry.id   AF-A0A7S4W3N5-F1
#
_cell.length_a   1.000
_cell.length_b   1.000
_cell.length_c   1.000
_cell.angle_alpha   90.00
_cell.angle_beta   90.00
_cell.angle_gamma   90.00
#
_symmetry.space_group_name_H-M   'P 1'
#
loop_
_entity.id
_entity.type
_entity.pdbx_description
1 polymer ?
#
loop_
_entity_poly.entity_id
_entity_poly.type
_entity_poly.pdbx_seq_one_letter_code
_entity_poly.pdbx_strand_id
1 'polypeptide(L)'
;SITSFFFLLIFLTTTGNKEESSSLGKNEEVKSSVLLHQLVIPPFYITKGITTYSALANTYPSDPLPFSLLGPDDIGFATHYRSGDSNPGEVFGSWLHSVGKPKNNERKLRKENGMKVNRRAMPTNMWYENLLIGSINQKRVTENNRAYTIPYIIDFVGPIPGIRVQFPHKLASDTIIQMATVPKHGLTLGTAFKDDRREGENVVESAYVLDGEYPPSQLGLGLLWSRTGGELGNDDEEEGEYPTMRTNVLRGIPYVTMKYSKGMKAVISAEVPLAGSLVIDNGNEPANLSCGVINKDGTTSRDGTDAAINTAHVDGEVSLTFKESDFTWLIFFSRPVSVECFQKVKDQNAPPLPPGVVDFTVESLFELHVVDYDIDPLIVRAALANNCTSGLNALYCVGGQPRGQSHLDDLLRSHSDTYPGYPELRYEFPPGSFLRDTEANHALIHFDWKPRSMKKDTAILSSRTDMDLSQDSKEGISQEMLAYALPHHADSIQRVVGSSNSETGFCSEGLHGQACLIRGNEWVMKEDLGGHPSFVANRPPHHDIIPSLAEAVSADIHFSLPDNYMAGAGDTYFSGKMLAKLGRIVVIASELRGLAATPDSDSFDLDDPSERELKLIVEASKEANLPSDEVMSATIARLRSGVEVWLNGTADAKFLYDGGWGGMVNCGCLFNRETQHCDNQYPNCPAFSDPGLNFGNGENDSHLSRLNFYVLEVCLI
;
A
#
# COMPACT_ATOMS: atom_id res chain seq x y z
N SER A 1 -34.80 -23.61 0.25
CA SER A 1 -35.20 -24.38 1.44
C SER A 1 -34.28 -24.08 2.59
N ILE A 2 -34.83 -23.40 3.62
CA ILE A 2 -34.65 -23.61 5.08
C ILE A 2 -33.19 -23.53 5.59
N THR A 3 -32.77 -22.59 6.46
CA THR A 3 -33.49 -21.95 7.59
C THR A 3 -32.84 -20.65 8.03
N SER A 4 -33.68 -19.72 8.46
CA SER A 4 -33.37 -18.48 9.19
C SER A 4 -33.02 -18.73 10.66
N PHE A 5 -32.19 -17.87 11.25
CA PHE A 5 -32.10 -17.67 12.71
C PHE A 5 -32.31 -16.19 13.04
N PHE A 6 -33.21 -15.96 14.00
CA PHE A 6 -33.60 -14.66 14.55
C PHE A 6 -32.53 -14.08 15.47
N PHE A 7 -32.29 -12.77 15.41
CA PHE A 7 -31.73 -11.97 16.51
C PHE A 7 -32.81 -11.04 17.05
N LEU A 8 -33.10 -11.14 18.35
CA LEU A 8 -33.96 -10.23 19.09
C LEU A 8 -33.07 -9.13 19.70
N LEU A 9 -33.12 -7.92 19.14
CA LEU A 9 -32.49 -6.74 19.74
C LEU A 9 -33.49 -6.05 20.67
N ILE A 10 -33.14 -5.89 21.95
CA ILE A 10 -33.85 -5.03 22.89
C ILE A 10 -33.18 -3.65 22.86
N PHE A 11 -33.86 -2.66 22.29
CA PHE A 11 -33.53 -1.25 22.44
C PHE A 11 -34.20 -0.70 23.71
N LEU A 12 -33.41 -0.29 24.69
CA LEU A 12 -33.86 0.61 25.74
C LEU A 12 -33.50 2.04 25.31
N THR A 13 -34.53 2.77 24.90
CA THR A 13 -34.50 4.22 24.70
C THR A 13 -34.89 4.88 26.02
N THR A 14 -34.03 5.76 26.54
CA THR A 14 -34.42 6.72 27.58
C THR A 14 -34.35 8.11 26.98
N THR A 15 -35.52 8.63 26.65
CA THR A 15 -35.80 10.05 26.40
C THR A 15 -35.82 10.80 27.73
N GLY A 16 -35.11 11.92 27.81
CA GLY A 16 -35.20 12.85 28.95
C GLY A 16 -34.88 14.28 28.50
N ASN A 17 -35.92 15.11 28.40
CA ASN A 17 -35.86 16.52 28.02
C ASN A 17 -35.31 17.42 29.14
N LYS A 18 -34.67 18.50 28.69
CA LYS A 18 -34.40 19.83 29.29
C LYS A 18 -35.04 20.16 30.65
N GLU A 19 -34.24 20.78 31.54
CA GLU A 19 -34.46 22.18 31.98
C GLU A 19 -33.24 22.79 32.69
N GLU A 20 -33.15 24.12 32.62
CA GLU A 20 -32.11 25.01 33.15
C GLU A 20 -32.11 25.11 34.68
N SER A 21 -30.93 25.30 35.29
CA SER A 21 -30.59 26.51 36.07
C SER A 21 -29.38 26.31 37.00
N SER A 22 -28.67 27.40 37.19
CA SER A 22 -27.48 27.65 37.99
C SER A 22 -27.58 27.30 39.48
N SER A 23 -26.49 26.84 40.09
CA SER A 23 -25.72 27.61 41.11
C SER A 23 -24.71 26.74 41.88
N LEU A 24 -23.72 27.44 42.44
CA LEU A 24 -22.57 26.98 43.21
C LEU A 24 -22.82 25.85 44.22
N GLY A 25 -21.86 24.94 44.32
CA GLY A 25 -21.68 24.09 45.50
C GLY A 25 -20.42 23.23 45.42
N LYS A 26 -19.36 23.65 46.12
CA LYS A 26 -18.19 22.82 46.45
C LYS A 26 -18.63 21.57 47.21
N ASN A 27 -18.17 20.38 46.81
CA ASN A 27 -17.55 19.38 47.69
C ASN A 27 -17.24 18.05 46.96
N GLU A 28 -16.08 17.51 47.31
CA GLU A 28 -15.70 16.08 47.33
C GLU A 28 -15.77 15.29 46.01
N GLU A 29 -14.64 15.30 45.29
CA GLU A 29 -14.28 14.21 44.38
C GLU A 29 -14.09 12.91 45.17
N VAL A 30 -15.12 12.07 45.15
CA VAL A 30 -14.99 10.64 45.42
C VAL A 30 -14.28 10.01 44.22
N LYS A 31 -12.97 9.82 44.33
CA LYS A 31 -12.21 8.91 43.45
C LYS A 31 -12.65 7.47 43.71
N SER A 32 -13.62 6.98 42.95
CA SER A 32 -13.84 5.55 42.76
C SER A 32 -12.98 5.11 41.57
N SER A 33 -11.69 4.88 41.82
CA SER A 33 -10.87 4.04 40.95
C SER A 33 -11.11 2.60 41.37
N VAL A 34 -11.96 1.88 40.64
CA VAL A 34 -12.01 0.42 40.71
C VAL A 34 -10.65 -0.09 40.23
N LEU A 35 -9.85 -0.57 41.17
CA LEU A 35 -8.67 -1.40 40.92
C LEU A 35 -9.14 -2.68 40.21
N LEU A 36 -9.00 -2.74 38.89
CA LEU A 36 -8.80 -4.00 38.18
C LEU A 36 -7.29 -4.22 38.11
N HIS A 37 -6.73 -4.83 39.16
CA HIS A 37 -5.42 -5.46 39.04
C HIS A 37 -5.54 -6.60 38.03
N GLN A 38 -4.90 -6.42 36.87
CA GLN A 38 -4.71 -7.48 35.91
C GLN A 38 -3.79 -8.53 36.53
N LEU A 39 -4.37 -9.72 36.76
CA LEU A 39 -3.65 -10.94 37.08
C LEU A 39 -2.72 -11.30 35.92
N VAL A 40 -1.42 -11.09 36.11
CA VAL A 40 -0.36 -11.62 35.25
C VAL A 40 0.36 -12.67 36.08
N ILE A 41 -0.04 -13.93 35.92
CA ILE A 41 0.73 -15.06 36.45
C ILE A 41 1.97 -15.18 35.56
N PRO A 42 3.21 -15.14 36.09
CA PRO A 42 4.40 -15.25 35.27
C PRO A 42 4.39 -16.60 34.51
N PRO A 43 4.76 -16.64 33.21
CA PRO A 43 4.82 -17.89 32.43
C PRO A 43 5.87 -18.90 32.94
N PHE A 44 6.59 -18.60 34.02
CA PHE A 44 7.71 -19.36 34.56
C PHE A 44 7.40 -20.83 34.87
N TYR A 45 6.14 -21.18 35.16
CA TYR A 45 5.76 -22.54 35.50
C TYR A 45 5.52 -23.45 34.28
N ILE A 46 5.31 -22.89 33.08
CA ILE A 46 4.99 -23.67 31.86
C ILE A 46 6.19 -23.70 30.89
N THR A 47 7.15 -22.78 31.00
CA THR A 47 8.23 -22.60 30.00
C THR A 47 9.60 -23.16 30.37
N LYS A 48 9.74 -23.97 31.44
CA LYS A 48 10.99 -24.70 31.75
C LYS A 48 11.31 -25.74 30.65
N GLY A 49 11.84 -25.27 29.53
CA GLY A 49 12.21 -26.11 28.38
C GLY A 49 12.48 -25.37 27.08
N ILE A 50 12.04 -24.10 26.92
CA ILE A 50 12.25 -23.33 25.69
C ILE A 50 13.35 -22.30 25.93
N THR A 51 14.55 -22.57 25.45
CA THR A 51 15.65 -21.58 25.41
C THR A 51 15.27 -20.44 24.47
N THR A 52 14.98 -19.27 25.02
CA THR A 52 14.81 -18.03 24.25
C THR A 52 16.17 -17.56 23.74
N TYR A 53 16.40 -17.63 22.44
CA TYR A 53 17.55 -17.02 21.78
C TYR A 53 17.43 -15.49 21.86
N SER A 54 18.48 -14.81 22.35
CA SER A 54 18.54 -13.35 22.33
C SER A 54 18.85 -12.87 20.91
N ALA A 55 17.82 -12.49 20.16
CA ALA A 55 18.00 -11.67 18.97
C ALA A 55 18.42 -10.26 19.41
N LEU A 56 19.58 -9.83 18.91
CA LEU A 56 20.13 -8.49 19.13
C LEU A 56 19.13 -7.42 18.68
N ALA A 57 19.17 -6.26 19.34
CA ALA A 57 18.49 -5.06 18.89
C ALA A 57 18.93 -4.69 17.48
N ASN A 58 18.09 -5.03 16.52
CA ASN A 58 18.37 -4.84 15.11
C ASN A 58 17.31 -3.90 14.56
N THR A 59 17.78 -2.83 13.92
CA THR A 59 16.96 -2.09 12.96
C THR A 59 16.86 -2.96 11.72
N TYR A 60 15.64 -3.31 11.31
CA TYR A 60 15.44 -4.11 10.12
C TYR A 60 15.08 -3.18 8.94
N PRO A 61 15.82 -3.23 7.82
CA PRO A 61 15.39 -2.56 6.60
C PRO A 61 14.10 -3.24 6.10
N SER A 62 13.28 -2.49 5.35
CA SER A 62 12.06 -3.06 4.76
C SER A 62 12.33 -4.14 3.70
N ASP A 63 13.54 -4.19 3.15
CA ASP A 63 14.05 -5.29 2.33
C ASP A 63 15.06 -6.13 3.13
N PRO A 64 14.61 -7.18 3.84
CA PRO A 64 15.52 -8.08 4.53
C PRO A 64 16.43 -8.78 3.52
N LEU A 65 17.67 -9.06 3.93
CA LEU A 65 18.54 -9.96 3.19
C LEU A 65 17.85 -11.32 3.03
N PRO A 66 18.08 -12.04 1.92
CA PRO A 66 17.45 -13.35 1.72
C PRO A 66 17.83 -14.30 2.85
N PHE A 67 16.85 -15.03 3.38
CA PHE A 67 17.04 -16.03 4.45
C PHE A 67 17.93 -17.21 4.03
N SER A 68 18.11 -17.40 2.71
CA SER A 68 18.92 -18.47 2.12
C SER A 68 19.87 -17.91 1.07
N LEU A 69 21.09 -18.46 1.03
CA LEU A 69 22.03 -18.21 -0.07
C LEU A 69 21.75 -19.11 -1.29
N LEU A 70 20.95 -20.16 -1.12
CA LEU A 70 20.53 -21.09 -2.17
C LEU A 70 19.26 -20.57 -2.85
N GLY A 71 19.20 -20.74 -4.18
CA GLY A 71 17.99 -20.48 -4.94
C GLY A 71 16.88 -21.50 -4.61
N PRO A 72 15.62 -21.18 -4.87
CA PRO A 72 14.51 -22.12 -4.70
C PRO A 72 14.69 -23.43 -5.47
N ASP A 73 15.33 -23.39 -6.65
CA ASP A 73 15.69 -24.56 -7.43
C ASP A 73 16.75 -25.43 -6.74
N ASP A 74 17.71 -24.81 -6.06
CA ASP A 74 18.77 -25.51 -5.32
C ASP A 74 18.24 -26.24 -4.06
N ILE A 75 17.10 -25.79 -3.51
CA ILE A 75 16.43 -26.44 -2.37
C ILE A 75 15.27 -27.36 -2.79
N GLY A 76 15.11 -27.60 -4.10
CA GLY A 76 14.20 -28.62 -4.63
C GLY A 76 12.84 -28.14 -5.14
N PHE A 77 12.58 -26.83 -5.19
CA PHE A 77 11.36 -26.30 -5.80
C PHE A 77 11.55 -26.14 -7.31
N ALA A 78 10.65 -26.73 -8.10
CA ALA A 78 10.69 -26.55 -9.54
C ALA A 78 10.34 -25.10 -9.92
N THR A 79 11.13 -24.52 -10.82
CA THR A 79 10.90 -23.16 -11.34
C THR A 79 9.89 -23.19 -12.48
N HIS A 80 8.90 -22.31 -12.41
CA HIS A 80 7.91 -22.07 -13.45
C HIS A 80 7.97 -20.60 -13.92
N TYR A 81 7.60 -20.35 -15.17
CA TYR A 81 7.44 -19.01 -15.72
C TYR A 81 6.05 -18.91 -16.32
N ARG A 82 5.26 -17.94 -15.85
CA ARG A 82 3.90 -17.71 -16.35
C ARG A 82 3.92 -17.32 -17.83
N SER A 83 2.82 -17.59 -18.52
CA SER A 83 2.60 -17.16 -19.89
C SER A 83 1.55 -16.04 -19.95
N GLY A 84 1.69 -15.12 -20.90
CA GLY A 84 0.67 -14.10 -21.19
C GLY A 84 0.67 -12.93 -20.21
N ASP A 85 -0.51 -12.40 -19.91
CA ASP A 85 -0.70 -11.13 -19.18
C ASP A 85 -0.36 -11.22 -17.67
N SER A 86 -0.29 -12.43 -17.10
CA SER A 86 0.13 -12.65 -15.71
C SER A 86 1.64 -12.68 -15.52
N ASN A 87 2.43 -12.76 -16.60
CA ASN A 87 3.87 -12.61 -16.53
C ASN A 87 4.23 -11.11 -16.40
N PRO A 88 5.27 -10.72 -15.64
CA PRO A 88 5.72 -9.34 -15.64
C PRO A 88 6.08 -8.90 -17.07
N GLY A 89 5.39 -7.88 -17.58
CA GLY A 89 5.59 -7.40 -18.94
C GLY A 89 6.61 -6.29 -19.06
N GLU A 90 6.56 -5.59 -20.19
CA GLU A 90 7.54 -4.56 -20.56
C GLU A 90 7.60 -3.37 -19.59
N VAL A 91 6.55 -3.12 -18.81
CA VAL A 91 6.54 -2.07 -17.78
C VAL A 91 7.68 -2.25 -16.77
N PHE A 92 8.14 -3.48 -16.54
CA PHE A 92 9.28 -3.79 -15.68
C PHE A 92 10.63 -3.77 -16.41
N GLY A 93 10.67 -3.67 -17.74
CA GLY A 93 11.84 -3.98 -18.57
C GLY A 93 13.09 -3.19 -18.22
N SER A 94 13.00 -1.85 -18.18
CA SER A 94 14.12 -0.98 -17.78
C SER A 94 14.66 -1.32 -16.39
N TRP A 95 13.77 -1.60 -15.45
CA TRP A 95 14.10 -1.95 -14.06
C TRP A 95 14.76 -3.34 -13.95
N LEU A 96 14.21 -4.34 -14.65
CA LEU A 96 14.80 -5.68 -14.72
C LEU A 96 16.21 -5.64 -15.33
N HIS A 97 16.41 -4.81 -16.35
CA HIS A 97 17.73 -4.63 -16.97
C HIS A 97 18.71 -3.83 -16.09
N SER A 98 18.24 -2.79 -15.40
CA SER A 98 19.09 -1.93 -14.56
C SER A 98 19.52 -2.62 -13.25
N VAL A 99 18.61 -3.35 -12.60
CA VAL A 99 18.91 -4.15 -11.41
C VAL A 99 19.80 -5.37 -11.76
N GLY A 100 19.77 -5.79 -13.02
CA GLY A 100 20.51 -6.95 -13.52
C GLY A 100 21.94 -6.70 -13.99
N LYS A 101 22.34 -5.46 -14.35
CA LYS A 101 23.73 -5.14 -14.76
C LYS A 101 24.61 -5.16 -13.50
N PRO A 102 25.37 -6.23 -13.23
CA PRO A 102 26.22 -6.29 -12.04
C PRO A 102 27.33 -5.26 -12.23
N LYS A 103 27.71 -4.54 -11.17
CA LYS A 103 28.95 -3.74 -11.21
C LYS A 103 30.09 -4.63 -11.72
N ASN A 104 31.04 -4.08 -12.47
CA ASN A 104 32.10 -4.87 -13.13
C ASN A 104 32.81 -5.88 -12.21
N ASN A 105 32.95 -5.56 -10.93
CA ASN A 105 33.52 -6.44 -9.91
C ASN A 105 32.64 -7.66 -9.57
N GLU A 106 31.32 -7.49 -9.54
CA GLU A 106 30.38 -8.60 -9.34
C GLU A 106 30.30 -9.50 -10.58
N ARG A 107 30.41 -8.95 -11.79
CA ARG A 107 30.50 -9.77 -13.02
C ARG A 107 31.65 -10.77 -12.95
N LYS A 108 32.81 -10.36 -12.42
CA LYS A 108 33.99 -11.22 -12.29
C LYS A 108 33.79 -12.34 -11.27
N LEU A 109 33.34 -11.99 -10.06
CA LEU A 109 32.99 -12.96 -9.00
C LEU A 109 31.90 -13.96 -9.44
N ARG A 110 30.89 -13.49 -10.19
CA ARG A 110 29.81 -14.34 -10.71
C ARG A 110 30.27 -15.29 -11.80
N LYS A 111 31.15 -14.84 -12.69
CA LYS A 111 31.73 -15.69 -13.75
C LYS A 111 32.67 -16.75 -13.19
N GLU A 112 33.36 -16.45 -12.09
CA GLU A 112 34.25 -17.38 -11.39
C GLU A 112 33.48 -18.41 -10.54
N ASN A 113 32.30 -18.05 -9.99
CA ASN A 113 31.53 -18.92 -9.08
C ASN A 113 30.29 -19.60 -9.70
N GLY A 114 29.94 -19.31 -10.95
CA GLY A 114 28.77 -19.91 -11.61
C GLY A 114 27.41 -19.56 -11.00
N MET A 115 27.33 -18.55 -10.12
CA MET A 115 26.07 -18.14 -9.48
C MET A 115 25.11 -17.51 -10.50
N LYS A 116 23.91 -18.07 -10.62
CA LYS A 116 22.80 -17.44 -11.35
C LYS A 116 22.44 -16.11 -10.68
N VAL A 117 22.17 -15.08 -11.48
CA VAL A 117 21.72 -13.79 -10.95
C VAL A 117 20.36 -14.00 -10.30
N ASN A 118 20.29 -13.91 -8.97
CA ASN A 118 19.01 -13.81 -8.27
C ASN A 118 18.33 -12.53 -8.77
N ARG A 119 17.30 -12.71 -9.59
CA ARG A 119 16.39 -11.62 -9.94
C ARG A 119 15.74 -11.18 -8.63
N ARG A 120 15.70 -9.86 -8.41
CA ARG A 120 14.96 -9.30 -7.29
C ARG A 120 13.49 -9.68 -7.46
N ALA A 121 12.88 -10.18 -6.40
CA ALA A 121 11.45 -10.45 -6.38
C ALA A 121 10.69 -9.15 -6.68
N MET A 122 9.65 -9.27 -7.49
CA MET A 122 8.77 -8.16 -7.80
C MET A 122 7.69 -8.05 -6.72
N PRO A 123 7.29 -6.83 -6.37
CA PRO A 123 6.23 -6.66 -5.40
C PRO A 123 4.91 -7.13 -6.00
N THR A 124 4.16 -7.88 -5.20
CA THR A 124 2.80 -8.35 -5.51
C THR A 124 1.89 -7.96 -4.36
N ASN A 125 0.57 -7.98 -4.56
CA ASN A 125 -0.42 -7.59 -3.55
C ASN A 125 -0.22 -6.15 -3.04
N MET A 126 0.30 -5.27 -3.90
CA MET A 126 0.53 -3.85 -3.56
C MET A 126 -0.67 -3.01 -3.95
N TRP A 127 -0.90 -1.92 -3.21
CA TRP A 127 -1.99 -0.98 -3.50
C TRP A 127 -1.90 -0.34 -4.90
N TYR A 128 -0.72 -0.38 -5.53
CA TYR A 128 -0.43 0.13 -6.87
C TYR A 128 -0.24 -0.97 -7.92
N GLU A 129 -0.48 -2.24 -7.59
CA GLU A 129 -0.16 -3.37 -8.47
C GLU A 129 -0.88 -3.29 -9.82
N ASN A 130 -2.12 -2.77 -9.85
CA ASN A 130 -2.87 -2.51 -11.07
C ASN A 130 -2.15 -1.57 -12.06
N LEU A 131 -1.17 -0.78 -11.61
CA LEU A 131 -0.37 0.06 -12.49
C LEU A 131 0.71 -0.74 -13.23
N LEU A 132 1.04 -1.95 -12.76
CA LEU A 132 2.15 -2.77 -13.23
C LEU A 132 1.71 -4.02 -13.98
N ILE A 133 0.40 -4.33 -14.03
CA ILE A 133 -0.13 -5.55 -14.65
C ILE A 133 -1.28 -5.25 -15.63
N GLY A 134 -1.62 -6.25 -16.44
CA GLY A 134 -2.74 -6.18 -17.38
C GLY A 134 -2.38 -5.52 -18.70
N SER A 135 -3.25 -4.64 -19.20
CA SER A 135 -3.13 -4.06 -20.55
C SER A 135 -1.84 -3.26 -20.77
N ILE A 136 -1.20 -2.78 -19.70
CA ILE A 136 0.06 -2.04 -19.77
C ILE A 136 1.19 -2.90 -20.36
N ASN A 137 1.14 -4.22 -20.16
CA ASN A 137 2.07 -5.18 -20.77
C ASN A 137 1.96 -5.23 -22.29
N GLN A 138 0.85 -4.73 -22.85
CA GLN A 138 0.60 -4.59 -24.28
C GLN A 138 0.72 -3.12 -24.73
N LYS A 139 1.44 -2.30 -23.95
CA LYS A 139 1.60 -0.85 -24.14
C LYS A 139 0.28 -0.08 -24.21
N ARG A 140 -0.76 -0.58 -23.53
CA ARG A 140 -2.09 0.04 -23.49
C ARG A 140 -2.48 0.38 -22.07
N VAL A 141 -2.72 1.65 -21.80
CA VAL A 141 -3.33 2.06 -20.55
C VAL A 141 -4.85 1.94 -20.68
N THR A 142 -5.50 1.34 -19.69
CA THR A 142 -6.96 1.25 -19.58
C THR A 142 -7.42 1.75 -18.22
N GLU A 143 -8.73 1.92 -18.03
CA GLU A 143 -9.31 2.41 -16.76
C GLU A 143 -9.06 1.46 -15.58
N ASN A 144 -8.63 0.23 -15.87
CA ASN A 144 -8.22 -0.74 -14.86
C ASN A 144 -6.86 -0.39 -14.26
N ASN A 145 -6.01 0.39 -14.94
CA ASN A 145 -4.71 0.85 -14.45
C ASN A 145 -4.89 2.06 -13.51
N ARG A 146 -5.55 1.81 -12.37
CA ARG A 146 -5.85 2.82 -11.34
C ARG A 146 -5.35 2.40 -9.98
N ALA A 147 -4.97 3.38 -9.17
CA ALA A 147 -4.52 3.17 -7.79
C ALA A 147 -5.12 4.22 -6.85
N TYR A 148 -5.46 3.80 -5.63
CA TYR A 148 -5.94 4.70 -4.58
C TYR A 148 -4.78 5.14 -3.70
N THR A 149 -4.34 6.39 -3.86
CA THR A 149 -3.18 6.96 -3.15
C THR A 149 -3.56 7.62 -1.84
N ILE A 150 -4.81 8.03 -1.65
CA ILE A 150 -5.27 8.92 -0.56
C ILE A 150 -4.65 10.33 -0.68
N PRO A 151 -5.45 11.39 -0.79
CA PRO A 151 -6.91 11.37 -0.91
C PRO A 151 -7.37 11.01 -2.33
N TYR A 152 -6.43 10.91 -3.28
CA TYR A 152 -6.75 10.77 -4.69
C TYR A 152 -6.90 9.32 -5.13
N ILE A 153 -7.64 9.15 -6.23
CA ILE A 153 -7.49 8.01 -7.13
C ILE A 153 -6.73 8.52 -8.35
N ILE A 154 -5.69 7.80 -8.75
CA ILE A 154 -4.91 8.13 -9.94
C ILE A 154 -5.10 7.05 -11.00
N ASP A 155 -5.05 7.45 -12.27
CA ASP A 155 -4.92 6.57 -13.42
C ASP A 155 -4.10 7.28 -14.52
N PHE A 156 -4.00 6.66 -15.69
CA PHE A 156 -3.23 7.19 -16.82
C PHE A 156 -4.04 7.24 -18.12
N VAL A 157 -5.38 7.18 -18.02
CA VAL A 157 -6.31 7.26 -19.17
C VAL A 157 -6.80 8.70 -19.33
N GLY A 158 -5.86 9.63 -19.33
CA GLY A 158 -6.16 11.04 -19.52
C GLY A 158 -6.33 11.42 -21.00
N PRO A 159 -6.81 12.64 -21.27
CA PRO A 159 -6.85 13.21 -22.63
C PRO A 159 -5.46 13.40 -23.26
N ILE A 160 -4.40 13.34 -22.45
CA ILE A 160 -2.99 13.37 -22.86
C ILE A 160 -2.21 12.28 -22.12
N PRO A 161 -1.11 11.76 -22.69
CA PRO A 161 -0.18 10.88 -21.97
C PRO A 161 0.36 11.55 -20.70
N GLY A 162 0.18 10.89 -19.55
CA GLY A 162 0.58 11.40 -18.25
C GLY A 162 -0.24 10.82 -17.11
N ILE A 163 -0.16 11.44 -15.94
CA ILE A 163 -0.90 11.03 -14.73
C ILE A 163 -2.18 11.85 -14.59
N ARG A 164 -3.32 11.17 -14.51
CA ARG A 164 -4.62 11.79 -14.21
C ARG A 164 -4.97 11.56 -12.74
N VAL A 165 -5.34 12.64 -12.06
CA VAL A 165 -5.67 12.66 -10.64
C VAL A 165 -7.14 12.98 -10.46
N GLN A 166 -7.83 12.15 -9.70
CA GLN A 166 -9.26 12.27 -9.43
C GLN A 166 -9.51 12.37 -7.93
N PHE A 167 -10.47 13.22 -7.55
CA PHE A 167 -10.96 13.30 -6.18
C PHE A 167 -12.22 12.44 -6.02
N PRO A 168 -12.15 11.37 -5.21
CA PRO A 168 -13.27 10.45 -5.09
C PRO A 168 -14.39 11.03 -4.21
N HIS A 169 -15.60 10.54 -4.39
CA HIS A 169 -16.74 10.79 -3.51
C HIS A 169 -17.30 9.47 -2.98
N LYS A 170 -17.93 9.55 -1.81
CA LYS A 170 -18.51 8.41 -1.12
C LYS A 170 -19.97 8.24 -1.56
N LEU A 171 -20.30 7.05 -2.06
CA LEU A 171 -21.68 6.62 -2.29
C LEU A 171 -22.03 5.59 -1.22
N ALA A 172 -23.12 5.82 -0.51
CA ALA A 172 -23.60 4.92 0.53
C ALA A 172 -25.06 4.56 0.27
N SER A 173 -25.36 3.27 0.32
CA SER A 173 -26.71 2.71 0.39
C SER A 173 -26.88 1.96 1.71
N ASP A 174 -28.01 1.27 1.87
CA ASP A 174 -28.29 0.36 2.97
C ASP A 174 -27.40 -0.90 2.99
N THR A 175 -26.77 -1.22 1.86
CA THR A 175 -26.08 -2.50 1.63
C THR A 175 -24.62 -2.33 1.20
N ILE A 176 -24.25 -1.17 0.64
CA ILE A 176 -22.95 -0.93 0.03
C ILE A 176 -22.46 0.47 0.41
N ILE A 177 -21.20 0.57 0.80
CA ILE A 177 -20.45 1.82 0.83
C ILE A 177 -19.33 1.66 -0.19
N GLN A 178 -19.27 2.58 -1.17
CA GLN A 178 -18.24 2.57 -2.21
C GLN A 178 -17.67 3.98 -2.42
N MET A 179 -16.43 4.04 -2.88
CA MET A 179 -15.86 5.27 -3.42
C MET A 179 -16.01 5.23 -4.93
N ALA A 180 -16.54 6.31 -5.49
CA ALA A 180 -16.64 6.51 -6.91
C ALA A 180 -15.90 7.78 -7.32
N THR A 181 -15.57 7.88 -8.60
CA THR A 181 -15.04 9.09 -9.20
C THR A 181 -15.92 9.49 -10.37
N VAL A 182 -15.80 10.75 -10.78
CA VAL A 182 -16.31 11.21 -12.07
C VAL A 182 -15.06 11.47 -12.93
N PRO A 183 -14.68 10.56 -13.85
CA PRO A 183 -13.38 10.62 -14.53
C PRO A 183 -13.06 11.98 -15.16
N LYS A 184 -14.04 12.59 -15.83
CA LYS A 184 -13.90 13.93 -16.44
C LYS A 184 -13.61 15.08 -15.48
N HIS A 185 -13.84 14.91 -14.17
CA HIS A 185 -13.49 15.92 -13.16
C HIS A 185 -12.01 15.83 -12.73
N GLY A 186 -11.26 14.86 -13.26
CA GLY A 186 -9.84 14.71 -13.00
C GLY A 186 -9.00 15.78 -13.70
N LEU A 187 -7.77 15.93 -13.20
CA LEU A 187 -6.74 16.79 -13.78
C LEU A 187 -5.57 15.91 -14.24
N THR A 188 -5.11 16.08 -15.47
CA THR A 188 -3.98 15.33 -16.03
C THR A 188 -2.73 16.20 -16.12
N LEU A 189 -1.63 15.73 -15.51
CA LEU A 189 -0.29 16.26 -15.73
C LEU A 189 0.42 15.37 -16.75
N GLY A 190 0.77 15.93 -17.91
CA GLY A 190 1.31 15.14 -19.00
C GLY A 190 1.98 15.99 -20.06
N THR A 191 1.94 15.51 -21.30
CA THR A 191 2.44 16.24 -22.47
C THR A 191 1.53 16.04 -23.68
N ALA A 192 1.37 17.09 -24.48
CA ALA A 192 0.68 17.06 -25.77
C ALA A 192 1.69 17.22 -26.94
N PHE A 193 2.92 16.74 -26.76
CA PHE A 193 3.98 16.91 -27.75
C PHE A 193 3.68 16.10 -29.04
N LYS A 194 3.31 16.82 -30.10
CA LYS A 194 3.28 16.33 -31.49
C LYS A 194 4.56 16.81 -32.17
N ASP A 195 5.29 15.92 -32.83
CA ASP A 195 6.48 16.32 -33.59
C ASP A 195 6.01 16.92 -34.91
N ASP A 196 6.12 18.24 -35.07
CA ASP A 196 5.74 18.93 -36.31
C ASP A 196 6.47 18.37 -37.55
N ARG A 197 7.59 17.65 -37.37
CA ARG A 197 8.33 17.01 -38.47
C ARG A 197 7.76 15.66 -38.89
N ARG A 198 6.95 15.02 -38.07
CA ARG A 198 6.27 13.75 -38.37
C ARG A 198 4.78 13.98 -38.23
N GLU A 199 4.14 14.40 -39.33
CA GLU A 199 2.70 14.61 -39.38
C GLU A 199 1.94 13.40 -38.82
N GLY A 200 1.30 13.57 -37.66
CA GLY A 200 0.22 12.69 -37.18
C GLY A 200 0.56 11.65 -36.10
N GLU A 201 1.82 11.49 -35.66
CA GLU A 201 2.16 10.54 -34.59
C GLU A 201 2.44 11.24 -33.25
N ASN A 202 1.77 10.79 -32.18
CA ASN A 202 2.12 11.17 -30.82
C ASN A 202 3.53 10.67 -30.53
N VAL A 203 4.38 11.58 -30.07
CA VAL A 203 5.81 11.33 -29.88
C VAL A 203 6.09 10.54 -28.61
N VAL A 204 5.19 10.64 -27.65
CA VAL A 204 5.27 9.97 -26.35
C VAL A 204 4.26 8.85 -26.32
N GLU A 205 4.71 7.64 -26.00
CA GLU A 205 3.83 6.49 -25.81
C GLU A 205 2.85 6.80 -24.67
N SER A 206 1.59 6.37 -24.78
CA SER A 206 0.66 6.42 -23.66
C SER A 206 1.12 5.54 -22.49
N ALA A 207 1.86 4.48 -22.80
CA ALA A 207 2.42 3.55 -21.83
C ALA A 207 3.63 4.15 -21.12
N TYR A 208 3.80 3.73 -19.88
CA TYR A 208 4.94 4.05 -19.03
C TYR A 208 5.71 2.79 -18.68
N VAL A 209 6.94 2.97 -18.18
CA VAL A 209 7.75 1.93 -17.56
C VAL A 209 8.10 2.32 -16.13
N LEU A 210 8.57 1.36 -15.33
CA LEU A 210 9.14 1.65 -14.02
C LEU A 210 10.36 2.56 -14.14
N ASP A 211 10.40 3.59 -13.30
CA ASP A 211 11.57 4.43 -13.16
C ASP A 211 12.63 3.70 -12.33
N GLY A 212 13.83 3.54 -12.90
CA GLY A 212 14.96 2.94 -12.21
C GLY A 212 15.47 3.80 -11.05
N GLU A 213 15.24 5.12 -11.06
CA GLU A 213 15.63 6.05 -10.00
C GLU A 213 14.75 5.89 -8.75
N TYR A 214 13.48 5.52 -8.93
CA TYR A 214 12.50 5.33 -7.85
C TYR A 214 11.86 3.95 -7.98
N PRO A 215 12.59 2.89 -7.57
CA PRO A 215 12.08 1.53 -7.68
C PRO A 215 10.79 1.34 -6.87
N PRO A 216 9.99 0.30 -7.15
CA PRO A 216 8.84 -0.01 -6.31
C PRO A 216 9.24 -0.25 -4.84
N SER A 217 8.47 0.35 -3.91
CA SER A 217 8.64 0.24 -2.46
C SER A 217 7.31 0.01 -1.76
N GLN A 218 7.29 -0.15 -0.43
CA GLN A 218 6.04 -0.28 0.33
C GLN A 218 5.14 0.96 0.25
N LEU A 219 5.75 2.13 0.02
CA LEU A 219 5.07 3.42 0.06
C LEU A 219 4.69 3.95 -1.32
N GLY A 220 5.25 3.38 -2.39
CA GLY A 220 4.87 3.69 -3.77
C GLY A 220 5.91 3.30 -4.81
N LEU A 221 5.93 3.98 -5.96
CA LEU A 221 6.82 3.67 -7.08
C LEU A 221 7.03 4.89 -8.00
N GLY A 222 8.10 4.89 -8.79
CA GLY A 222 8.30 5.83 -9.88
C GLY A 222 7.90 5.27 -11.24
N LEU A 223 7.36 6.15 -12.09
CA LEU A 223 6.99 5.85 -13.48
C LEU A 223 7.69 6.82 -14.43
N LEU A 224 8.04 6.32 -15.61
CA LEU A 224 8.77 7.01 -16.66
C LEU A 224 8.01 6.92 -17.99
N TRP A 225 7.82 8.05 -18.65
CA TRP A 225 7.43 8.15 -20.06
C TRP A 225 8.61 8.63 -20.88
N SER A 226 8.85 8.00 -22.01
CA SER A 226 9.89 8.36 -22.98
C SER A 226 9.35 8.38 -24.40
N ARG A 227 10.14 8.92 -25.33
CA ARG A 227 9.80 9.00 -26.75
C ARG A 227 9.78 7.60 -27.39
N THR A 228 8.75 7.32 -28.19
CA THR A 228 8.52 6.06 -28.91
C THR A 228 9.73 5.71 -29.79
N GLY A 229 10.24 4.48 -29.67
CA GLY A 229 11.25 3.92 -30.60
C GLY A 229 12.71 4.24 -30.29
N GLY A 230 13.01 4.89 -29.17
CA GLY A 230 14.33 4.77 -28.58
C GLY A 230 14.44 3.40 -27.92
N GLU A 231 14.82 2.35 -28.68
CA GLU A 231 15.51 1.25 -28.01
C GLU A 231 16.61 1.91 -27.18
N LEU A 232 16.73 1.55 -25.89
CA LEU A 232 17.84 1.96 -25.02
C LEU A 232 19.12 1.44 -25.69
N GLY A 233 19.61 2.23 -26.65
CA GLY A 233 20.61 1.86 -27.62
C GLY A 233 21.90 1.52 -26.90
N ASN A 234 22.65 0.59 -27.48
CA ASN A 234 23.91 0.09 -26.95
C ASN A 234 24.79 1.23 -26.39
N ASP A 235 25.44 0.95 -25.26
CA ASP A 235 26.17 1.85 -24.35
C ASP A 235 27.29 2.74 -25.00
N ASP A 236 27.40 2.82 -26.33
CA ASP A 236 28.52 3.41 -27.07
C ASP A 236 28.20 4.64 -27.94
N GLU A 237 26.92 5.02 -28.16
CA GLU A 237 26.58 6.27 -28.85
C GLU A 237 26.32 7.40 -27.83
N GLU A 238 27.00 8.53 -27.99
CA GLU A 238 26.92 9.72 -27.11
C GLU A 238 25.46 9.98 -26.68
N GLU A 239 25.19 9.75 -25.39
CA GLU A 239 23.87 9.81 -24.74
C GLU A 239 23.23 11.21 -24.91
N GLY A 240 22.59 11.42 -26.06
CA GLY A 240 21.57 12.44 -26.19
C GLY A 240 20.41 12.06 -25.30
N GLU A 241 20.36 12.62 -24.09
CA GLU A 241 19.30 12.39 -23.12
C GLU A 241 17.93 12.70 -23.77
N TYR A 242 17.18 11.65 -24.10
CA TYR A 242 15.87 11.80 -24.71
C TYR A 242 14.94 12.57 -23.75
N PRO A 243 14.06 13.44 -24.26
CA PRO A 243 13.02 14.05 -23.44
C PRO A 243 12.19 12.98 -22.73
N THR A 244 12.02 13.11 -21.42
CA THR A 244 11.29 12.18 -20.55
C THR A 244 10.39 12.92 -19.57
N MET A 245 9.37 12.23 -19.10
CA MET A 245 8.55 12.65 -17.95
C MET A 245 8.62 11.58 -16.86
N ARG A 246 8.73 12.00 -15.60
CA ARG A 246 8.80 11.09 -14.44
C ARG A 246 7.82 11.50 -13.36
N THR A 247 7.14 10.55 -12.75
CA THR A 247 6.29 10.80 -11.58
C THR A 247 6.54 9.79 -10.48
N ASN A 248 6.45 10.25 -9.24
CA ASN A 248 6.48 9.38 -8.06
C ASN A 248 5.05 9.24 -7.54
N VAL A 249 4.51 8.04 -7.66
CA VAL A 249 3.20 7.65 -7.17
C VAL A 249 3.37 7.16 -5.74
N LEU A 250 2.89 7.92 -4.77
CA LEU A 250 3.09 7.66 -3.34
C LEU A 250 1.77 7.79 -2.58
N ARG A 251 1.62 6.98 -1.53
CA ARG A 251 0.43 7.00 -0.68
C ARG A 251 0.45 8.21 0.28
N GLY A 252 -0.67 8.90 0.40
CA GLY A 252 -0.88 10.01 1.33
C GLY A 252 -0.41 11.37 0.82
N ILE A 253 0.18 11.49 -0.38
CA ILE A 253 0.73 12.79 -0.81
C ILE A 253 -0.39 13.72 -1.29
N PRO A 254 -0.48 14.96 -0.75
CA PRO A 254 -1.50 15.94 -1.15
C PRO A 254 -1.26 16.57 -2.52
N TYR A 255 -0.06 16.38 -3.08
CA TYR A 255 0.34 16.83 -4.40
C TYR A 255 0.62 15.65 -5.31
N VAL A 256 0.15 15.73 -6.55
CA VAL A 256 0.77 14.95 -7.63
C VAL A 256 1.98 15.72 -8.14
N THR A 257 3.07 15.01 -8.45
CA THR A 257 4.34 15.62 -8.88
C THR A 257 4.77 14.99 -10.21
N MET A 258 5.08 15.81 -11.21
CA MET A 258 5.63 15.37 -12.49
C MET A 258 6.92 16.15 -12.75
N LYS A 259 7.98 15.43 -13.11
CA LYS A 259 9.28 15.98 -13.53
C LYS A 259 9.38 15.87 -15.04
N TYR A 260 9.79 16.93 -15.69
CA TYR A 260 9.97 17.04 -17.13
C TYR A 260 11.46 17.28 -17.38
N SER A 261 12.09 16.42 -18.17
CA SER A 261 13.46 16.68 -18.61
C SER A 261 13.47 17.78 -19.68
N LYS A 262 14.66 18.28 -19.99
CA LYS A 262 14.85 19.30 -21.03
C LYS A 262 14.25 18.86 -22.36
N GLY A 263 13.52 19.77 -23.02
CA GLY A 263 12.87 19.51 -24.31
C GLY A 263 11.52 18.80 -24.21
N MET A 264 11.05 18.45 -23.01
CA MET A 264 9.72 17.88 -22.82
C MET A 264 8.71 18.98 -22.45
N LYS A 265 7.69 19.17 -23.30
CA LYS A 265 6.65 20.18 -23.08
C LYS A 265 5.66 19.74 -22.00
N ALA A 266 5.62 20.45 -20.88
CA ALA A 266 4.63 20.23 -19.84
C ALA A 266 3.25 20.76 -20.26
N VAL A 267 2.23 19.91 -20.11
CA VAL A 267 0.83 20.23 -20.38
C VAL A 267 -0.02 19.78 -19.20
N ILE A 268 -0.86 20.68 -18.71
CA ILE A 268 -1.90 20.40 -17.74
C ILE A 268 -3.24 20.38 -18.49
N SER A 269 -3.98 19.28 -18.42
CA SER A 269 -5.23 19.11 -19.17
C SER A 269 -6.38 18.71 -18.26
N ALA A 270 -7.58 19.15 -18.62
CA ALA A 270 -8.84 18.75 -17.99
C ALA A 270 -9.92 18.49 -19.04
N GLU A 271 -10.79 17.53 -18.75
CA GLU A 271 -11.96 17.16 -19.57
C GLU A 271 -13.18 18.04 -19.24
N VAL A 272 -12.99 19.09 -18.45
CA VAL A 272 -14.00 20.09 -18.09
C VAL A 272 -13.46 21.51 -18.34
N PRO A 273 -14.31 22.46 -18.79
CA PRO A 273 -13.88 23.82 -19.04
C PRO A 273 -13.66 24.61 -17.74
N LEU A 274 -12.82 25.65 -17.79
CA LEU A 274 -12.69 26.59 -16.67
C LEU A 274 -14.01 27.32 -16.40
N ALA A 275 -14.24 27.64 -15.12
CA ALA A 275 -15.36 28.47 -14.68
C ALA A 275 -15.18 29.95 -15.01
N GLY A 276 -13.94 30.40 -15.18
CA GLY A 276 -13.57 31.78 -15.47
C GLY A 276 -12.09 31.90 -15.84
N SER A 277 -11.56 33.12 -15.71
CA SER A 277 -10.13 33.37 -15.89
C SER A 277 -9.30 32.64 -14.82
N LEU A 278 -8.12 32.17 -15.21
CA LEU A 278 -7.15 31.63 -14.26
C LEU A 278 -6.53 32.76 -13.41
N VAL A 279 -6.08 32.41 -12.21
CA VAL A 279 -5.37 33.33 -11.31
C VAL A 279 -3.90 32.94 -11.27
N ILE A 280 -3.01 33.91 -11.42
CA ILE A 280 -1.55 33.70 -11.46
C ILE A 280 -0.93 34.27 -10.18
N ASP A 281 0.02 33.53 -9.59
CA ASP A 281 0.87 33.95 -8.48
C ASP A 281 0.13 34.55 -7.28
N ASN A 282 -1.02 33.94 -6.95
CA ASN A 282 -1.92 34.40 -5.88
C ASN A 282 -2.34 35.88 -6.01
N GLY A 283 -2.38 36.41 -7.24
CA GLY A 283 -2.86 37.76 -7.52
C GLY A 283 -4.33 37.91 -7.13
N ASN A 284 -4.69 39.06 -6.55
CA ASN A 284 -6.09 39.38 -6.23
C ASN A 284 -6.93 39.60 -7.50
N GLU A 285 -6.30 39.81 -8.64
CA GLU A 285 -6.97 40.03 -9.92
C GLU A 285 -6.76 38.83 -10.84
N PRO A 286 -7.81 38.37 -11.55
CA PRO A 286 -7.68 37.34 -12.56
C PRO A 286 -6.67 37.79 -13.62
N ALA A 287 -5.84 36.85 -14.09
CA ALA A 287 -4.90 37.15 -15.15
C ALA A 287 -5.67 37.57 -16.41
N ASN A 288 -5.22 38.64 -17.07
CA ASN A 288 -5.72 39.04 -18.38
C ASN A 288 -5.14 38.12 -19.47
N LEU A 289 -5.42 36.82 -19.36
CA LEU A 289 -5.02 35.79 -20.31
C LEU A 289 -6.25 35.31 -21.07
N SER A 290 -6.28 35.57 -22.37
CA SER A 290 -7.32 35.03 -23.25
C SER A 290 -6.89 33.64 -23.73
N CYS A 291 -7.69 32.61 -23.46
CA CYS A 291 -7.36 31.27 -23.92
C CYS A 291 -7.60 31.14 -25.43
N GLY A 292 -6.67 30.48 -26.13
CA GLY A 292 -6.87 30.05 -27.51
C GLY A 292 -7.89 28.92 -27.64
N VAL A 293 -8.02 28.38 -28.84
CA VAL A 293 -9.02 27.35 -29.17
C VAL A 293 -8.36 25.98 -29.35
N ILE A 294 -8.95 24.96 -28.70
CA ILE A 294 -8.67 23.54 -28.99
C ILE A 294 -9.58 23.11 -30.15
N ASN A 295 -8.97 22.78 -31.28
CA ASN A 295 -9.67 22.31 -32.49
C ASN A 295 -10.17 20.87 -32.33
N LYS A 296 -11.05 20.43 -33.24
CA LYS A 296 -11.63 19.08 -33.21
C LYS A 296 -10.59 17.96 -33.36
N ASP A 297 -9.44 18.24 -33.96
CA ASP A 297 -8.31 17.31 -34.12
C ASP A 297 -7.32 17.35 -32.94
N GLY A 298 -7.67 18.08 -31.87
CA GLY A 298 -6.81 18.30 -30.71
C GLY A 298 -5.59 19.18 -31.02
N THR A 299 -5.55 19.87 -32.17
CA THR A 299 -4.57 20.94 -32.39
C THR A 299 -5.01 22.20 -31.64
N THR A 300 -4.04 23.01 -31.24
CA THR A 300 -4.31 24.28 -30.57
C THR A 300 -4.07 25.43 -31.54
N SER A 301 -4.98 26.40 -31.55
CA SER A 301 -4.87 27.60 -32.39
C SER A 301 -5.06 28.85 -31.55
N ARG A 302 -4.29 29.89 -31.88
CA ARG A 302 -4.41 31.21 -31.25
C ARG A 302 -5.53 31.96 -31.97
N ASP A 303 -6.52 32.44 -31.22
CA ASP A 303 -7.63 33.21 -31.78
C ASP A 303 -7.17 34.66 -31.98
N GLY A 304 -7.10 35.12 -33.24
CA GLY A 304 -6.75 36.51 -33.59
C GLY A 304 -5.27 36.82 -33.87
N THR A 305 -5.02 37.95 -34.56
CA THR A 305 -3.72 38.39 -35.07
C THR A 305 -2.73 38.91 -34.01
N ASP A 306 -3.16 39.06 -32.76
CA ASP A 306 -2.31 39.57 -31.67
C ASP A 306 -1.68 38.42 -30.88
N ALA A 307 -0.57 37.92 -31.40
CA ALA A 307 0.26 36.89 -30.75
C ALA A 307 0.74 37.26 -29.33
N ALA A 308 0.62 38.53 -28.93
CA ALA A 308 1.10 39.05 -27.65
C ALA A 308 0.15 38.82 -26.44
N ILE A 309 -1.13 38.46 -26.65
CA ILE A 309 -2.13 38.37 -25.57
C ILE A 309 -2.28 36.94 -25.00
N ASN A 310 -1.65 35.95 -25.63
CA ASN A 310 -1.92 34.54 -25.34
C ASN A 310 -0.91 33.88 -24.39
N THR A 311 0.12 34.60 -23.96
CA THR A 311 1.15 34.08 -23.05
C THR A 311 1.17 34.90 -21.77
N ALA A 312 1.16 34.24 -20.61
CA ALA A 312 1.34 34.87 -19.31
C ALA A 312 2.62 34.37 -18.64
N HIS A 313 3.33 35.26 -17.96
CA HIS A 313 4.43 34.89 -17.09
C HIS A 313 3.88 34.40 -15.75
N VAL A 314 4.46 33.33 -15.22
CA VAL A 314 4.11 32.74 -13.93
C VAL A 314 5.39 32.59 -13.14
N ASP A 315 5.48 33.26 -12.00
CA ASP A 315 6.65 33.18 -11.10
C ASP A 315 6.69 31.86 -10.33
N GLY A 316 5.52 31.33 -9.95
CA GLY A 316 5.47 30.11 -9.16
C GLY A 316 4.16 29.32 -9.23
N GLU A 317 3.00 29.94 -9.43
CA GLU A 317 1.73 29.20 -9.39
C GLU A 317 0.61 29.69 -10.31
N VAL A 318 -0.29 28.76 -10.64
CA VAL A 318 -1.57 29.02 -11.31
C VAL A 318 -2.71 28.35 -10.54
N SER A 319 -3.79 29.08 -10.29
CA SER A 319 -5.04 28.53 -9.76
C SER A 319 -6.08 28.35 -10.86
N LEU A 320 -6.63 27.13 -10.95
CA LEU A 320 -7.58 26.71 -11.97
C LEU A 320 -8.89 26.31 -11.29
N THR A 321 -10.00 27.00 -11.61
CA THR A 321 -11.33 26.64 -11.11
C THR A 321 -12.20 26.13 -12.25
N PHE A 322 -12.80 24.95 -12.08
CA PHE A 322 -13.59 24.27 -13.11
C PHE A 322 -15.07 24.28 -12.76
N LYS A 323 -15.91 24.67 -13.73
CA LYS A 323 -17.33 24.95 -13.47
C LYS A 323 -18.13 23.71 -13.09
N GLU A 324 -17.83 22.60 -13.75
CA GLU A 324 -18.65 21.39 -13.67
C GLU A 324 -18.29 20.54 -12.44
N SER A 325 -17.00 20.36 -12.17
CA SER A 325 -16.53 19.68 -10.96
C SER A 325 -16.68 20.54 -9.71
N ASP A 326 -16.71 21.87 -9.86
CA ASP A 326 -16.61 22.85 -8.78
C ASP A 326 -15.30 22.74 -7.98
N PHE A 327 -14.25 22.24 -8.66
CA PHE A 327 -12.92 22.06 -8.09
C PHE A 327 -12.02 23.25 -8.39
N THR A 328 -11.25 23.67 -7.40
CA THR A 328 -10.10 24.56 -7.56
C THR A 328 -8.81 23.78 -7.34
N TRP A 329 -7.97 23.76 -8.36
CA TRP A 329 -6.64 23.18 -8.34
C TRP A 329 -5.58 24.27 -8.27
N LEU A 330 -4.49 24.00 -7.54
CA LEU A 330 -3.27 24.81 -7.53
C LEU A 330 -2.18 24.06 -8.29
N ILE A 331 -1.57 24.73 -9.25
CA ILE A 331 -0.46 24.23 -10.05
C ILE A 331 0.80 25.01 -9.68
N PHE A 332 1.83 24.33 -9.23
CA PHE A 332 3.10 24.92 -8.81
C PHE A 332 4.22 24.53 -9.77
N PHE A 333 5.11 25.48 -10.03
CA PHE A 333 6.27 25.30 -10.91
C PHE A 333 7.57 25.47 -10.12
N SER A 334 8.58 24.67 -10.44
CA SER A 334 9.88 24.71 -9.75
C SER A 334 10.74 25.93 -10.08
N ARG A 335 10.39 26.65 -11.15
CA ARG A 335 11.01 27.88 -11.64
C ARG A 335 9.95 28.74 -12.32
N PRO A 336 10.20 30.04 -12.54
CA PRO A 336 9.34 30.86 -13.38
C PRO A 336 9.19 30.27 -14.77
N VAL A 337 7.99 30.35 -15.32
CA VAL A 337 7.62 29.81 -16.64
C VAL A 337 6.76 30.79 -17.43
N SER A 338 6.62 30.53 -18.72
CA SER A 338 5.62 31.20 -19.56
C SER A 338 4.54 30.19 -19.94
N VAL A 339 3.27 30.55 -19.74
CA VAL A 339 2.13 29.65 -19.99
C VAL A 339 1.18 30.20 -21.03
N GLU A 340 0.58 29.30 -21.81
CA GLU A 340 -0.52 29.58 -22.73
C GLU A 340 -1.71 28.70 -22.35
N CYS A 341 -2.93 29.22 -22.42
CA CYS A 341 -4.13 28.41 -22.18
C CYS A 341 -4.95 28.22 -23.45
N PHE A 342 -5.62 27.08 -23.55
CA PHE A 342 -6.49 26.71 -24.66
C PHE A 342 -7.78 26.13 -24.10
N GLN A 343 -8.91 26.45 -24.72
CA GLN A 343 -10.21 25.89 -24.39
C GLN A 343 -10.90 25.40 -25.65
N LYS A 344 -11.61 24.28 -25.53
CA LYS A 344 -12.49 23.85 -26.60
C LYS A 344 -13.72 24.75 -26.58
N VAL A 345 -13.97 25.47 -27.68
CA VAL A 345 -15.21 26.21 -27.86
C VAL A 345 -16.33 25.17 -27.87
N LYS A 346 -17.14 25.14 -26.79
CA LYS A 346 -18.35 24.31 -26.78
C LYS A 346 -19.15 24.70 -28.01
N ASP A 347 -19.47 23.72 -28.84
CA ASP A 347 -20.43 23.94 -29.92
C ASP A 347 -21.72 24.39 -29.23
N GLN A 348 -22.00 25.69 -29.28
CA GLN A 348 -23.15 26.28 -28.61
C GLN A 348 -24.47 25.69 -29.15
N ASN A 349 -24.40 25.01 -30.30
CA ASN A 349 -25.52 24.33 -30.92
C ASN A 349 -25.64 22.85 -30.53
N ALA A 350 -24.65 22.26 -29.82
CA ALA A 350 -24.78 20.90 -29.32
C ALA A 350 -25.91 20.85 -28.28
N PRO A 351 -26.96 20.05 -28.49
CA PRO A 351 -28.04 19.93 -27.53
C PRO A 351 -27.48 19.43 -26.19
N PRO A 352 -27.96 19.94 -25.04
CA PRO A 352 -27.54 19.42 -23.75
C PRO A 352 -27.83 17.92 -23.70
N LEU A 353 -26.87 17.14 -23.20
CA LEU A 353 -27.07 15.71 -22.99
C LEU A 353 -28.29 15.50 -22.09
N PRO A 354 -29.14 14.50 -22.37
CA PRO A 354 -30.27 14.18 -21.51
C PRO A 354 -29.80 13.96 -20.06
N PRO A 355 -30.59 14.35 -19.04
CA PRO A 355 -30.24 14.08 -17.65
C PRO A 355 -29.89 12.60 -17.42
N GLY A 356 -28.70 12.34 -16.86
CA GLY A 356 -28.21 10.99 -16.60
C GLY A 356 -27.38 10.34 -17.71
N VAL A 357 -27.26 10.96 -18.89
CA VAL A 357 -26.32 10.50 -19.93
C VAL A 357 -24.95 11.12 -19.65
N VAL A 358 -23.96 10.25 -19.41
CA VAL A 358 -22.56 10.64 -19.23
C VAL A 358 -21.88 10.56 -20.59
N ASP A 359 -21.22 11.65 -20.99
CA ASP A 359 -20.31 11.62 -22.13
C ASP A 359 -19.05 10.83 -21.74
N PHE A 360 -18.74 9.79 -22.49
CA PHE A 360 -17.55 8.96 -22.28
C PHE A 360 -16.40 9.34 -23.23
N THR A 361 -16.56 10.38 -24.06
CA THR A 361 -15.45 10.84 -24.89
C THR A 361 -14.37 11.47 -24.01
N VAL A 362 -13.18 10.88 -24.01
CA VAL A 362 -12.00 11.41 -23.32
C VAL A 362 -11.38 12.49 -24.21
N GLU A 363 -11.96 13.69 -24.17
CA GLU A 363 -11.47 14.85 -24.93
C GLU A 363 -11.06 15.98 -23.98
N SER A 364 -9.92 16.58 -24.26
CA SER A 364 -9.44 17.77 -23.58
C SER A 364 -10.38 18.95 -23.86
N LEU A 365 -10.97 19.53 -22.81
CA LEU A 365 -11.76 20.77 -22.90
C LEU A 365 -10.97 21.99 -22.45
N PHE A 366 -9.89 21.79 -21.71
CA PHE A 366 -8.97 22.82 -21.26
C PHE A 366 -7.53 22.28 -21.25
N GLU A 367 -6.60 23.11 -21.72
CA GLU A 367 -5.16 22.85 -21.66
C GLU A 367 -4.40 24.09 -21.20
N LEU A 368 -3.40 23.90 -20.34
CA LEU A 368 -2.40 24.89 -19.97
C LEU A 368 -1.04 24.37 -20.42
N HIS A 369 -0.42 25.07 -21.36
CA HIS A 369 0.84 24.73 -21.99
C HIS A 369 1.97 25.55 -21.38
N VAL A 370 3.06 24.90 -20.98
CA VAL A 370 4.32 25.59 -20.68
C VAL A 370 5.09 25.81 -21.99
N VAL A 371 5.49 27.06 -22.26
CA VAL A 371 6.11 27.47 -23.54
C VAL A 371 7.62 27.30 -23.53
N ASP A 372 8.26 27.51 -22.39
CA ASP A 372 9.71 27.59 -22.21
C ASP A 372 10.34 26.25 -21.79
N TYR A 373 9.93 25.17 -22.47
CA TYR A 373 10.33 23.79 -22.15
C TYR A 373 11.73 23.39 -22.64
N ASP A 374 12.34 24.18 -23.53
CA ASP A 374 13.66 23.89 -24.12
C ASP A 374 14.85 24.39 -23.28
N ILE A 375 14.60 25.08 -22.17
CA ILE A 375 15.66 25.76 -21.40
C ILE A 375 16.24 24.81 -20.36
N ASP A 376 15.44 24.52 -19.33
CA ASP A 376 15.81 23.77 -18.14
C ASP A 376 14.73 22.75 -17.79
N PRO A 377 15.11 21.64 -17.11
CA PRO A 377 14.15 20.73 -16.50
C PRO A 377 13.12 21.47 -15.66
N LEU A 378 11.94 20.87 -15.50
CA LEU A 378 10.83 21.48 -14.82
C LEU A 378 10.16 20.45 -13.91
N ILE A 379 9.85 20.84 -12.68
CA ILE A 379 8.98 20.04 -11.81
C ILE A 379 7.67 20.79 -11.68
N VAL A 380 6.57 20.11 -11.99
CA VAL A 380 5.20 20.61 -11.86
C VAL A 380 4.51 19.81 -10.78
N ARG A 381 3.83 20.51 -9.86
CA ARG A 381 3.00 19.88 -8.82
C ARG A 381 1.58 20.39 -8.92
N ALA A 382 0.61 19.53 -8.67
CA ALA A 382 -0.79 19.92 -8.57
C ALA A 382 -1.43 19.40 -7.28
N ALA A 383 -2.22 20.25 -6.62
CA ALA A 383 -3.00 19.89 -5.44
C ALA A 383 -4.42 20.44 -5.53
N LEU A 384 -5.38 19.68 -5.00
CA LEU A 384 -6.77 20.13 -4.89
C LEU A 384 -6.90 21.05 -3.67
N ALA A 385 -7.10 22.33 -3.94
CA ALA A 385 -7.29 23.38 -2.94
C ALA A 385 -8.72 23.36 -2.37
N ASN A 386 -9.70 23.21 -3.27
CA ASN A 386 -11.10 23.22 -2.91
C ASN A 386 -11.88 22.27 -3.81
N ASN A 387 -12.75 21.45 -3.22
CA ASN A 387 -13.63 20.53 -3.95
C ASN A 387 -15.09 21.02 -4.01
N CYS A 388 -15.36 22.23 -3.53
CA CYS A 388 -16.66 22.87 -3.53
C CYS A 388 -16.49 24.40 -3.50
N THR A 389 -15.94 24.95 -4.58
CA THR A 389 -15.56 26.37 -4.65
C THR A 389 -16.77 27.31 -4.71
N SER A 390 -17.80 26.95 -5.48
CA SER A 390 -18.97 27.79 -5.74
C SER A 390 -20.27 27.24 -5.13
N GLY A 391 -20.26 26.02 -4.61
CA GLY A 391 -21.45 25.37 -4.05
C GLY A 391 -22.32 24.68 -5.10
N LEU A 392 -21.89 24.65 -6.37
CA LEU A 392 -22.74 24.23 -7.49
C LEU A 392 -22.78 22.71 -7.68
N ASN A 393 -21.74 21.97 -7.27
CA ASN A 393 -21.69 20.53 -7.48
C ASN A 393 -22.25 19.75 -6.28
N ALA A 394 -23.49 19.28 -6.41
CA ALA A 394 -24.19 18.56 -5.34
C ALA A 394 -23.52 17.25 -4.87
N LEU A 395 -22.59 16.66 -5.65
CA LEU A 395 -21.86 15.46 -5.22
C LEU A 395 -20.79 15.78 -4.17
N TYR A 396 -20.22 16.98 -4.22
CA TYR A 396 -19.09 17.38 -3.36
C TYR A 396 -19.47 18.49 -2.36
N CYS A 397 -20.53 19.24 -2.67
CA CYS A 397 -21.03 20.37 -1.87
C CYS A 397 -22.19 19.97 -0.97
N VAL A 398 -21.91 19.85 0.34
CA VAL A 398 -22.95 19.59 1.34
C VAL A 398 -23.86 20.81 1.47
N GLY A 399 -25.14 20.66 1.15
CA GLY A 399 -26.13 21.74 1.23
C GLY A 399 -25.97 22.84 0.17
N GLY A 400 -25.19 22.59 -0.89
CA GLY A 400 -24.97 23.54 -1.98
C GLY A 400 -24.27 24.84 -1.55
N GLN A 401 -23.52 24.81 -0.44
CA GLN A 401 -22.78 25.97 0.05
C GLN A 401 -21.31 25.86 -0.33
N PRO A 402 -20.68 26.96 -0.80
CA PRO A 402 -19.23 27.03 -0.96
C PRO A 402 -18.50 26.61 0.31
N ARG A 403 -17.40 25.88 0.16
CA ARG A 403 -16.51 25.54 1.29
C ARG A 403 -15.39 26.57 1.37
N GLY A 404 -15.27 27.26 2.50
CA GLY A 404 -14.12 28.15 2.75
C GLY A 404 -12.86 27.33 2.99
N GLN A 405 -11.88 27.42 2.08
CA GLN A 405 -10.63 26.65 2.12
C GLN A 405 -9.36 27.51 2.07
N SER A 406 -9.47 28.83 2.32
CA SER A 406 -8.32 29.75 2.24
C SER A 406 -7.14 29.33 3.11
N HIS A 407 -7.39 28.74 4.28
CA HIS A 407 -6.32 28.23 5.13
C HIS A 407 -5.62 26.99 4.57
N LEU A 408 -6.34 26.09 3.88
CA LEU A 408 -5.74 24.96 3.18
C LEU A 408 -4.93 25.46 1.99
N ASP A 409 -5.43 26.46 1.28
CA ASP A 409 -4.76 27.12 0.16
C ASP A 409 -3.40 27.70 0.57
N ASP A 410 -3.35 28.45 1.68
CA ASP A 410 -2.11 29.00 2.25
C ASP A 410 -1.15 27.89 2.70
N LEU A 411 -1.70 26.82 3.29
CA LEU A 411 -0.92 25.67 3.73
C LEU A 411 -0.28 24.94 2.53
N LEU A 412 -1.04 24.71 1.46
CA LEU A 412 -0.55 24.07 0.25
C LEU A 412 0.51 24.92 -0.45
N ARG A 413 0.34 26.25 -0.46
CA ARG A 413 1.34 27.20 -0.99
C ARG A 413 2.65 27.15 -0.23
N SER A 414 2.56 27.22 1.09
CA SER A 414 3.75 27.28 1.96
C SER A 414 4.60 26.02 1.95
N HIS A 415 4.07 24.87 1.49
CA HIS A 415 4.80 23.60 1.40
C HIS A 415 4.92 23.07 -0.04
N SER A 416 4.64 23.93 -1.03
CA SER A 416 4.66 23.57 -2.46
C SER A 416 6.07 23.23 -2.99
N ASP A 417 7.15 23.71 -2.36
CA ASP A 417 8.53 23.40 -2.76
C ASP A 417 8.96 22.00 -2.29
N THR A 418 8.42 21.51 -1.16
CA THR A 418 8.87 20.27 -0.53
C THR A 418 8.06 19.06 -0.99
N TYR A 419 8.74 18.06 -1.54
CA TYR A 419 8.12 16.83 -2.04
C TYR A 419 8.92 15.59 -1.63
N PRO A 420 8.30 14.41 -1.56
CA PRO A 420 9.02 13.19 -1.19
C PRO A 420 10.00 12.76 -2.29
N GLY A 421 11.20 12.36 -1.88
CA GLY A 421 12.17 11.69 -2.74
C GLY A 421 11.83 10.22 -2.88
N TYR A 422 12.68 9.37 -2.31
CA TYR A 422 12.49 7.92 -2.26
C TYR A 422 12.22 7.50 -0.81
N PRO A 423 10.95 7.48 -0.38
CA PRO A 423 10.64 7.27 1.03
C PRO A 423 10.97 5.83 1.46
N GLU A 424 11.47 5.68 2.68
CA GLU A 424 11.86 4.41 3.26
C GLU A 424 11.00 4.08 4.47
N LEU A 425 10.68 2.79 4.62
CA LEU A 425 10.01 2.24 5.79
C LEU A 425 11.03 1.43 6.59
N ARG A 426 11.09 1.63 7.91
CA ARG A 426 11.98 0.86 8.78
C ARG A 426 11.25 0.43 10.04
N TYR A 427 11.61 -0.74 10.54
CA TYR A 427 11.05 -1.29 11.76
C TYR A 427 12.15 -1.41 12.81
N GLU A 428 11.83 -0.96 14.01
CA GLU A 428 12.70 -1.08 15.17
C GLU A 428 11.96 -1.76 16.32
N PHE A 429 12.63 -2.74 16.91
CA PHE A 429 12.18 -3.46 18.10
C PHE A 429 13.19 -3.17 19.22
N PRO A 430 12.97 -2.13 20.06
CA PRO A 430 13.98 -1.63 20.99
C PRO A 430 14.55 -2.71 21.94
N PRO A 431 15.88 -2.71 22.20
CA PRO A 431 16.52 -3.61 23.16
C PRO A 431 15.97 -3.39 24.57
N GLY A 432 15.59 -4.47 25.24
CA GLY A 432 14.84 -4.42 26.52
C GLY A 432 13.45 -5.04 26.40
N SER A 433 12.98 -5.26 25.18
CA SER A 433 11.79 -6.03 24.82
C SER A 433 11.85 -7.46 25.31
N PHE A 434 12.97 -8.15 25.07
CA PHE A 434 13.01 -9.62 25.23
C PHE A 434 13.80 -10.11 26.45
N LEU A 435 14.47 -9.23 27.21
CA LEU A 435 15.43 -9.65 28.24
C LEU A 435 14.95 -9.44 29.68
N ARG A 436 13.80 -8.78 29.90
CA ARG A 436 13.10 -8.71 31.19
C ARG A 436 11.60 -8.59 30.90
N ASP A 437 10.76 -9.27 31.66
CA ASP A 437 9.29 -9.34 31.58
C ASP A 437 8.53 -7.99 31.66
N THR A 438 9.17 -6.83 31.42
CA THR A 438 8.56 -5.55 31.77
C THR A 438 8.45 -4.46 30.70
N GLU A 439 9.21 -4.34 29.59
CA GLU A 439 9.19 -3.00 28.93
C GLU A 439 9.26 -2.82 27.41
N ALA A 440 9.39 -3.82 26.54
CA ALA A 440 9.08 -3.56 25.12
C ALA A 440 8.01 -4.48 24.53
N ASN A 441 6.79 -4.14 24.95
CA ASN A 441 5.54 -4.44 24.28
C ASN A 441 5.30 -3.47 23.11
N HIS A 442 6.33 -2.95 22.44
CA HIS A 442 6.08 -2.04 21.32
C HIS A 442 7.08 -2.19 20.18
N ALA A 443 6.59 -1.93 18.98
CA ALA A 443 7.37 -1.73 17.78
C ALA A 443 7.37 -0.25 17.41
N LEU A 444 8.48 0.23 16.85
CA LEU A 444 8.57 1.54 16.23
C LEU A 444 8.60 1.37 14.72
N ILE A 445 7.69 2.06 14.04
CA ILE A 445 7.60 2.08 12.58
C ILE A 445 8.01 3.47 12.11
N HIS A 446 9.11 3.53 11.37
CA HIS A 446 9.70 4.77 10.88
C HIS A 446 9.38 4.94 9.40
N PHE A 447 8.73 6.05 9.05
CA PHE A 447 8.53 6.53 7.68
C PHE A 447 9.48 7.69 7.44
N ASP A 448 10.59 7.44 6.75
CA ASP A 448 11.52 8.47 6.34
C ASP A 448 11.13 8.93 4.93
N TRP A 449 10.51 10.11 4.82
CA TRP A 449 9.96 10.58 3.55
C TRP A 449 11.01 11.08 2.56
N LYS A 450 12.28 11.20 2.99
CA LYS A 450 13.40 11.76 2.20
C LYS A 450 12.98 13.04 1.45
N PRO A 451 12.55 14.10 2.17
CA PRO A 451 12.05 15.31 1.52
C PRO A 451 13.11 15.90 0.59
N ARG A 452 12.65 16.46 -0.53
CA ARG A 452 13.43 17.17 -1.54
C ARG A 452 12.81 18.53 -1.82
N SER A 453 13.60 19.45 -2.38
CA SER A 453 13.15 20.78 -2.80
C SER A 453 13.09 20.83 -4.33
N MET A 454 11.94 21.25 -4.87
CA MET A 454 11.77 21.38 -6.33
C MET A 454 12.77 22.37 -6.93
N LYS A 455 12.97 23.51 -6.26
CA LYS A 455 13.90 24.57 -6.70
C LYS A 455 15.35 24.08 -6.71
N LYS A 456 15.79 23.41 -5.64
CA LYS A 456 17.15 22.87 -5.55
C LYS A 456 17.40 21.80 -6.62
N ASP A 457 16.46 20.86 -6.78
CA ASP A 457 16.61 19.79 -7.76
C ASP A 457 16.65 20.32 -9.20
N THR A 458 15.84 21.34 -9.50
CA THR A 458 15.87 21.97 -10.82
C THR A 458 17.22 22.65 -11.08
N ALA A 459 17.76 23.38 -10.10
CA ALA A 459 19.05 24.05 -10.23
C ALA A 459 20.21 23.05 -10.41
N ILE A 460 20.18 21.92 -9.69
CA ILE A 460 21.18 20.85 -9.82
C ILE A 460 21.14 20.28 -11.25
N LEU A 461 19.95 19.93 -11.74
CA LEU A 461 19.78 19.38 -13.09
C LEU A 461 20.25 20.34 -14.20
N SER A 462 20.13 21.66 -13.98
CA SER A 462 20.64 22.68 -14.91
C SER A 462 22.17 22.82 -14.88
N SER A 463 22.83 22.52 -13.76
CA SER A 463 24.25 22.83 -13.54
C SER A 463 25.26 21.88 -14.21
N ARG A 464 24.85 20.66 -14.62
CA ARG A 464 25.60 19.65 -15.42
C ARG A 464 27.08 19.36 -15.12
N THR A 465 27.68 19.97 -14.10
CA THR A 465 29.01 19.62 -13.62
C THR A 465 28.88 18.38 -12.73
N ASP A 466 29.75 17.38 -12.93
CA ASP A 466 29.82 16.09 -12.21
C ASP A 466 30.07 16.25 -10.68
N MET A 467 29.22 17.02 -9.99
CA MET A 467 29.23 17.14 -8.54
C MET A 467 28.56 15.92 -7.96
N ASP A 468 29.37 15.17 -7.22
CA ASP A 468 29.01 14.04 -6.38
C ASP A 468 27.75 14.35 -5.54
N LEU A 469 26.59 13.83 -5.99
CA LEU A 469 25.26 14.00 -5.37
C LEU A 469 25.16 13.47 -3.93
N SER A 470 26.25 12.91 -3.38
CA SER A 470 26.27 12.30 -2.05
C SER A 470 26.55 13.26 -0.89
N GLN A 471 26.99 14.50 -1.13
CA GLN A 471 27.39 15.44 -0.06
C GLN A 471 26.37 16.51 0.34
N ASP A 472 25.20 16.59 -0.29
CA ASP A 472 24.30 17.75 -0.18
C ASP A 472 23.32 17.75 1.03
N SER A 473 23.60 16.97 2.09
CA SER A 473 22.57 16.55 3.06
C SER A 473 22.49 17.31 4.39
N LYS A 474 23.04 18.52 4.53
CA LYS A 474 22.88 19.28 5.80
C LYS A 474 22.47 20.75 5.71
N GLU A 475 22.36 21.35 4.52
CA GLU A 475 21.61 22.60 4.40
C GLU A 475 20.12 22.30 4.49
N GLY A 476 19.63 22.30 5.73
CA GLY A 476 18.29 21.87 6.12
C GLY A 476 17.21 22.43 5.20
N ILE A 477 16.42 21.53 4.63
CA ILE A 477 15.14 21.88 4.03
C ILE A 477 14.33 22.51 5.17
N SER A 478 14.11 23.82 5.09
CA SER A 478 13.49 24.59 6.16
C SER A 478 11.99 24.33 6.29
N GLN A 479 11.39 23.75 5.26
CA GLN A 479 9.97 23.43 5.18
C GLN A 479 9.74 21.93 5.34
N GLU A 480 8.75 21.57 6.14
CA GLU A 480 8.38 20.17 6.34
C GLU A 480 7.50 19.66 5.20
N MET A 481 7.54 18.38 4.92
CA MET A 481 6.62 17.80 3.95
C MET A 481 5.19 17.73 4.52
N LEU A 482 4.19 17.83 3.64
CA LEU A 482 2.80 17.51 3.95
C LEU A 482 2.46 16.10 3.44
N ALA A 483 1.85 15.27 4.29
CA ALA A 483 1.26 13.99 3.89
C ALA A 483 0.02 13.66 4.73
N TYR A 484 -0.97 13.02 4.11
CA TYR A 484 -2.19 12.54 4.73
C TYR A 484 -1.92 11.26 5.52
N ALA A 485 -2.14 11.34 6.83
CA ALA A 485 -2.14 10.24 7.77
C ALA A 485 -3.55 9.63 7.85
N LEU A 486 -3.64 8.30 7.82
CA LEU A 486 -4.87 7.59 8.16
C LEU A 486 -5.16 7.70 9.66
N PRO A 487 -6.39 7.40 10.14
CA PRO A 487 -6.71 7.47 11.56
C PRO A 487 -5.70 6.74 12.46
N HIS A 488 -5.37 5.49 12.14
CA HIS A 488 -4.38 4.71 12.90
C HIS A 488 -2.94 5.26 12.82
N HIS A 489 -2.60 6.03 11.78
CA HIS A 489 -1.32 6.76 11.76
C HIS A 489 -1.37 7.94 12.73
N ALA A 490 -2.44 8.75 12.66
CA ALA A 490 -2.60 9.95 13.48
C ALA A 490 -2.65 9.61 14.99
N ASP A 491 -3.26 8.48 15.35
CA ASP A 491 -3.34 8.01 16.74
C ASP A 491 -1.98 7.56 17.31
N SER A 492 -1.10 6.99 16.47
CA SER A 492 0.17 6.39 16.91
C SER A 492 1.41 7.26 16.66
N ILE A 493 1.30 8.33 15.86
CA ILE A 493 2.45 9.15 15.47
C ILE A 493 3.07 9.88 16.67
N GLN A 494 4.39 9.80 16.77
CA GLN A 494 5.20 10.43 17.80
C GLN A 494 5.89 11.66 17.22
N ARG A 495 6.14 12.68 18.06
CA ARG A 495 7.02 13.79 17.69
C ARG A 495 8.46 13.32 17.70
N VAL A 496 9.23 13.69 16.68
CA VAL A 496 10.66 13.38 16.60
C VAL A 496 11.49 14.64 16.38
N VAL A 497 12.76 14.58 16.76
CA VAL A 497 13.67 15.72 16.60
C VAL A 497 13.85 16.00 15.11
N GLY A 498 13.46 17.20 14.67
CA GLY A 498 13.55 17.59 13.26
C GLY A 498 12.30 17.32 12.41
N SER A 499 11.23 16.78 13.00
CA SER A 499 9.92 16.63 12.35
C SER A 499 8.79 16.91 13.34
N SER A 500 7.99 17.94 13.06
CA SER A 500 6.93 18.42 13.96
C SER A 500 5.85 17.37 14.18
N ASN A 501 5.61 16.52 13.17
CA ASN A 501 4.55 15.50 13.13
C ASN A 501 3.23 16.08 13.62
N SER A 502 2.93 17.29 13.16
CA SER A 502 1.78 18.05 13.63
C SER A 502 0.63 17.97 12.64
N GLU A 503 -0.53 17.57 13.13
CA GLU A 503 -1.76 17.66 12.37
C GLU A 503 -2.11 19.12 12.07
N THR A 504 -2.62 19.35 10.87
CA THR A 504 -2.97 20.69 10.38
C THR A 504 -4.46 21.02 10.54
N GLY A 505 -5.28 20.02 10.89
CA GLY A 505 -6.74 20.11 10.99
C GLY A 505 -7.49 19.94 9.66
N PHE A 506 -6.77 19.74 8.55
CA PHE A 506 -7.37 19.45 7.25
C PHE A 506 -7.44 17.96 7.01
N CYS A 507 -8.64 17.42 6.83
CA CYS A 507 -8.85 16.01 6.59
C CYS A 507 -9.69 15.76 5.33
N SER A 508 -9.42 14.64 4.67
CA SER A 508 -10.20 14.10 3.57
C SER A 508 -10.92 12.83 4.03
N GLU A 509 -12.22 12.74 3.76
CA GLU A 509 -12.97 11.52 4.02
C GLU A 509 -12.69 10.45 2.96
N GLY A 510 -12.61 9.19 3.40
CA GLY A 510 -12.57 8.01 2.52
C GLY A 510 -13.10 6.75 3.21
N LEU A 511 -12.91 5.59 2.59
CA LEU A 511 -13.35 4.29 3.17
C LEU A 511 -12.60 3.93 4.45
N HIS A 512 -11.38 4.44 4.61
CA HIS A 512 -10.54 4.19 5.78
C HIS A 512 -10.77 5.22 6.91
N GLY A 513 -11.86 5.99 6.86
CA GLY A 513 -12.12 7.10 7.77
C GLY A 513 -11.58 8.43 7.27
N GLN A 514 -11.35 9.36 8.20
CA GLN A 514 -10.79 10.68 7.90
C GLN A 514 -9.26 10.58 7.83
N ALA A 515 -8.70 10.81 6.66
CA ALA A 515 -7.25 10.96 6.50
C ALA A 515 -6.89 12.44 6.72
N CYS A 516 -6.03 12.74 7.69
CA CYS A 516 -5.70 14.11 8.09
C CYS A 516 -4.28 14.49 7.68
N LEU A 517 -4.11 15.73 7.27
CA LEU A 517 -2.85 16.23 6.73
C LEU A 517 -1.88 16.56 7.87
N ILE A 518 -0.72 15.90 7.87
CA ILE A 518 0.35 16.03 8.85
C ILE A 518 1.54 16.76 8.22
N ARG A 519 2.13 17.70 8.97
CA ARG A 519 3.45 18.28 8.69
C ARG A 519 4.53 17.42 9.31
N GLY A 520 5.47 16.93 8.50
CA GLY A 520 6.61 16.18 9.00
C GLY A 520 7.44 15.53 7.89
N ASN A 521 8.75 15.53 8.08
CA ASN A 521 9.73 14.91 7.19
C ASN A 521 9.99 13.43 7.53
N GLU A 522 9.76 13.06 8.79
CA GLU A 522 9.92 11.70 9.30
C GLU A 522 8.80 11.40 10.28
N TRP A 523 8.07 10.31 10.07
CA TRP A 523 7.04 9.86 11.01
C TRP A 523 7.56 8.65 11.78
N VAL A 524 7.39 8.67 13.09
CA VAL A 524 7.65 7.51 13.93
C VAL A 524 6.36 7.13 14.60
N MET A 525 5.83 5.96 14.28
CA MET A 525 4.65 5.41 14.92
C MET A 525 5.07 4.40 15.98
N LYS A 526 4.43 4.48 17.14
CA LYS A 526 4.61 3.51 18.22
C LYS A 526 3.40 2.59 18.28
N GLU A 527 3.61 1.32 17.97
CA GLU A 527 2.58 0.30 18.02
C GLU A 527 2.77 -0.60 19.23
N ASP A 528 1.74 -0.71 20.07
CA ASP A 528 1.72 -1.65 21.20
C ASP A 528 1.45 -3.07 20.68
N LEU A 529 2.34 -4.00 21.00
CA LEU A 529 2.27 -5.41 20.60
C LEU A 529 1.40 -6.26 21.54
N GLY A 530 0.91 -5.69 22.65
CA GLY A 530 -0.01 -6.38 23.57
C GLY A 530 0.64 -7.49 24.41
N GLY A 531 1.97 -7.49 24.53
CA GLY A 531 2.76 -8.50 25.25
C GLY A 531 3.52 -9.45 24.32
N HIS A 532 4.16 -10.46 24.90
CA HIS A 532 4.88 -11.47 24.11
C HIS A 532 3.89 -12.42 23.42
N PRO A 533 3.93 -12.54 22.09
CA PRO A 533 3.14 -13.55 21.41
C PRO A 533 3.57 -14.94 21.89
N SER A 534 2.60 -15.80 22.18
CA SER A 534 2.81 -17.16 22.65
C SER A 534 1.83 -18.11 21.98
N PHE A 535 2.23 -19.38 21.85
CA PHE A 535 1.32 -20.44 21.40
C PHE A 535 0.38 -20.92 22.51
N VAL A 536 0.73 -20.70 23.79
CA VAL A 536 -0.13 -21.05 24.92
C VAL A 536 -1.12 -19.94 25.25
N ALA A 537 -2.20 -20.27 25.95
CA ALA A 537 -3.12 -19.24 26.43
C ALA A 537 -2.44 -18.33 27.47
N ASN A 538 -2.76 -17.03 27.45
CA ASN A 538 -2.23 -16.08 28.45
C ASN A 538 -2.69 -16.41 29.88
N ARG A 539 -3.77 -17.18 30.03
CA ARG A 539 -4.29 -17.66 31.30
C ARG A 539 -4.65 -19.13 31.17
N PRO A 540 -4.28 -19.97 32.15
CA PRO A 540 -4.71 -21.35 32.16
C PRO A 540 -6.25 -21.45 32.24
N PRO A 541 -6.84 -22.57 31.77
CA PRO A 541 -8.27 -22.82 31.92
C PRO A 541 -8.65 -22.92 33.41
N HIS A 542 -9.85 -22.44 33.76
CA HIS A 542 -10.38 -22.57 35.12
C HIS A 542 -10.49 -24.06 35.51
N HIS A 543 -10.23 -24.40 36.77
CA HIS A 543 -10.14 -25.80 37.21
C HIS A 543 -11.41 -26.61 36.89
N ASP A 544 -12.60 -26.04 37.09
CA ASP A 544 -13.90 -26.67 36.80
C ASP A 544 -14.09 -27.16 35.35
N ILE A 545 -13.41 -26.53 34.37
CA ILE A 545 -13.55 -26.91 32.95
C ILE A 545 -12.49 -27.90 32.49
N ILE A 546 -11.45 -28.14 33.29
CA ILE A 546 -10.33 -29.01 32.92
C ILE A 546 -10.78 -30.44 32.60
N PRO A 547 -11.70 -31.08 33.36
CA PRO A 547 -12.18 -32.42 33.01
C PRO A 547 -12.83 -32.48 31.63
N SER A 548 -13.68 -31.51 31.29
CA SER A 548 -14.33 -31.44 29.98
C SER A 548 -13.34 -31.14 28.86
N LEU A 549 -12.36 -30.27 29.11
CA LEU A 549 -11.32 -29.96 28.14
C LEU A 549 -10.39 -31.17 27.90
N ALA A 550 -10.01 -31.89 28.96
CA ALA A 550 -9.22 -33.10 28.86
C ALA A 550 -9.95 -34.21 28.10
N GLU A 551 -11.26 -34.38 28.35
CA GLU A 551 -12.09 -35.31 27.57
C GLU A 551 -12.11 -34.94 26.08
N ALA A 552 -12.36 -33.66 25.77
CA ALA A 552 -12.37 -33.18 24.39
C ALA A 552 -11.01 -33.36 23.70
N VAL A 553 -9.91 -32.99 24.36
CA VAL A 553 -8.54 -33.13 23.81
C VAL A 553 -8.16 -34.60 23.64
N SER A 554 -8.50 -35.47 24.59
CA SER A 554 -8.25 -36.91 24.48
C SER A 554 -9.05 -37.57 23.36
N ALA A 555 -10.22 -37.04 23.01
CA ALA A 555 -10.95 -37.47 21.81
C ALA A 555 -10.31 -36.89 20.53
N ASP A 556 -10.05 -35.58 20.51
CA ASP A 556 -9.59 -34.85 19.34
C ASP A 556 -8.12 -35.14 18.96
N ILE A 557 -7.28 -35.61 19.89
CA ILE A 557 -5.89 -36.01 19.60
C ILE A 557 -5.84 -37.15 18.57
N HIS A 558 -6.93 -37.91 18.45
CA HIS A 558 -7.07 -38.97 17.44
C HIS A 558 -7.53 -38.46 16.07
N PHE A 559 -7.84 -37.16 15.91
CA PHE A 559 -8.25 -36.54 14.65
C PHE A 559 -7.32 -36.92 13.49
N SER A 560 -7.83 -37.72 12.55
CA SER A 560 -7.10 -38.14 11.36
C SER A 560 -7.25 -37.11 10.25
N LEU A 561 -6.12 -36.68 9.70
CA LEU A 561 -6.10 -35.92 8.47
C LEU A 561 -6.61 -36.82 7.32
N PRO A 562 -7.57 -36.37 6.50
CA PRO A 562 -7.96 -37.05 5.27
C PRO A 562 -6.76 -37.40 4.38
N ASP A 563 -6.82 -38.56 3.72
CA ASP A 563 -5.72 -39.09 2.90
C ASP A 563 -5.27 -38.11 1.81
N ASN A 564 -6.21 -37.40 1.21
CA ASN A 564 -5.89 -36.39 0.20
C ASN A 564 -5.05 -35.24 0.79
N TYR A 565 -5.32 -34.78 2.01
CA TYR A 565 -4.49 -33.74 2.65
C TYR A 565 -3.13 -34.27 3.07
N MET A 566 -3.05 -35.55 3.46
CA MET A 566 -1.76 -36.23 3.71
C MET A 566 -0.92 -36.37 2.44
N ALA A 567 -1.55 -36.46 1.27
CA ALA A 567 -0.87 -36.46 -0.03
C ALA A 567 -0.60 -35.04 -0.58
N GLY A 568 -1.07 -33.98 0.08
CA GLY A 568 -1.07 -32.62 -0.47
C GLY A 568 -1.95 -32.48 -1.72
N ALA A 569 -2.96 -33.34 -1.85
CA ALA A 569 -3.97 -33.36 -2.91
C ALA A 569 -5.19 -32.50 -2.54
N GLY A 570 -5.01 -31.19 -2.61
CA GLY A 570 -6.05 -30.22 -2.31
C GLY A 570 -5.55 -28.80 -2.47
N ASP A 571 -6.40 -27.84 -2.14
CA ASP A 571 -5.97 -26.46 -2.00
C ASP A 571 -5.16 -26.29 -0.71
N THR A 572 -4.23 -25.34 -0.73
CA THR A 572 -3.36 -25.05 0.41
C THR A 572 -4.11 -24.44 1.60
N TYR A 573 -5.30 -23.87 1.39
CA TYR A 573 -6.07 -23.22 2.46
C TYR A 573 -6.76 -24.25 3.37
N PHE A 574 -7.57 -25.15 2.83
CA PHE A 574 -8.26 -26.15 3.63
C PHE A 574 -7.30 -27.20 4.19
N SER A 575 -6.29 -27.59 3.42
CA SER A 575 -5.22 -28.49 3.91
C SER A 575 -4.50 -27.87 5.11
N GLY A 576 -4.05 -26.61 4.98
CA GLY A 576 -3.45 -25.84 6.07
C GLY A 576 -4.35 -25.74 7.29
N LYS A 577 -5.65 -25.42 7.13
CA LYS A 577 -6.60 -25.37 8.26
C LYS A 577 -6.72 -26.69 9.03
N MET A 578 -6.67 -27.82 8.34
CA MET A 578 -6.73 -29.13 9.00
C MET A 578 -5.44 -29.45 9.75
N LEU A 579 -4.28 -29.10 9.18
CA LEU A 579 -2.99 -29.20 9.85
C LEU A 579 -2.92 -28.29 11.09
N ALA A 580 -3.37 -27.04 10.96
CA ALA A 580 -3.46 -26.07 12.05
C ALA A 580 -4.34 -26.54 13.19
N LYS A 581 -5.48 -27.16 12.86
CA LYS A 581 -6.37 -27.77 13.85
C LYS A 581 -5.61 -28.84 14.65
N LEU A 582 -4.91 -29.74 13.98
CA LEU A 582 -4.13 -30.79 14.64
C LEU A 582 -2.99 -30.20 15.49
N GLY A 583 -2.26 -29.21 14.97
CA GLY A 583 -1.24 -28.47 15.72
C GLY A 583 -1.81 -27.83 16.99
N ARG A 584 -3.00 -27.21 16.91
CA ARG A 584 -3.64 -26.60 18.08
C ARG A 584 -4.06 -27.63 19.13
N ILE A 585 -4.55 -28.80 18.71
CA ILE A 585 -4.88 -29.90 19.63
C ILE A 585 -3.61 -30.35 20.38
N VAL A 586 -2.49 -30.51 19.67
CA VAL A 586 -1.19 -30.85 20.27
C VAL A 586 -0.74 -29.80 21.29
N VAL A 587 -0.87 -28.51 20.96
CA VAL A 587 -0.51 -27.41 21.88
C VAL A 587 -1.35 -27.45 23.16
N ILE A 588 -2.68 -27.58 23.04
CA ILE A 588 -3.57 -27.64 24.21
C ILE A 588 -3.26 -28.87 25.07
N ALA A 589 -3.04 -30.03 24.44
CA ALA A 589 -2.66 -31.24 25.15
C ALA A 589 -1.32 -31.07 25.89
N SER A 590 -0.33 -30.45 25.23
CA SER A 590 0.97 -30.15 25.84
C SER A 590 0.83 -29.19 27.04
N GLU A 591 0.00 -28.16 26.91
CA GLU A 591 -0.26 -27.18 27.99
C GLU A 591 -0.87 -27.84 29.24
N LEU A 592 -1.94 -28.65 29.07
CA LEU A 592 -2.56 -29.38 30.18
C LEU A 592 -1.62 -30.39 30.81
N ARG A 593 -0.81 -31.09 30.01
CA ARG A 593 0.20 -32.02 30.52
C ARG A 593 1.32 -31.31 31.27
N GLY A 594 1.71 -30.11 30.83
CA GLY A 594 2.65 -29.25 31.54
C GLY A 594 2.14 -28.87 32.92
N LEU A 595 0.87 -28.47 33.03
CA LEU A 595 0.20 -28.19 34.31
C LEU A 595 0.12 -29.44 35.20
N ALA A 596 -0.21 -30.61 34.63
CA ALA A 596 -0.25 -31.87 35.38
C ALA A 596 1.14 -32.30 35.89
N ALA A 597 2.21 -31.94 35.18
CA ALA A 597 3.59 -32.25 35.55
C ALA A 597 4.18 -31.32 36.62
N THR A 598 3.49 -30.24 37.00
CA THR A 598 3.94 -29.32 38.05
C THR A 598 4.10 -30.07 39.38
N PRO A 599 5.29 -30.12 40.00
CA PRO A 599 5.54 -30.87 41.24
C PRO A 599 4.66 -30.41 42.41
N ASP A 600 4.28 -31.33 43.31
CA ASP A 600 3.58 -30.98 44.57
C ASP A 600 4.46 -30.16 45.54
N SER A 601 5.77 -30.10 45.28
CA SER A 601 6.75 -29.37 46.09
C SER A 601 6.78 -27.86 45.83
N ASP A 602 6.07 -27.38 44.80
CA ASP A 602 5.97 -25.94 44.55
C ASP A 602 5.13 -25.31 45.67
N SER A 603 5.75 -24.43 46.47
CA SER A 603 5.10 -23.78 47.60
C SER A 603 4.14 -22.72 47.09
N PHE A 604 2.92 -23.11 46.76
CA PHE A 604 1.83 -22.17 46.51
C PHE A 604 1.53 -21.39 47.79
N ASP A 605 1.61 -20.06 47.73
CA ASP A 605 1.10 -19.16 48.74
C ASP A 605 -0.43 -19.18 48.70
N LEU A 606 -1.03 -19.99 49.59
CA LEU A 606 -2.49 -20.15 49.64
C LEU A 606 -3.20 -18.88 50.13
N ASP A 607 -2.48 -17.89 50.67
CA ASP A 607 -3.04 -16.58 51.01
C ASP A 607 -3.21 -15.71 49.75
N ASP A 608 -2.47 -15.97 48.67
CA ASP A 608 -2.69 -15.36 47.36
C ASP A 608 -3.84 -16.09 46.62
N PRO A 609 -4.97 -15.40 46.29
CA PRO A 609 -6.09 -16.01 45.59
C PRO A 609 -5.72 -16.56 44.20
N SER A 610 -4.71 -16.00 43.54
CA SER A 610 -4.24 -16.44 42.22
C SER A 610 -3.44 -17.73 42.28
N GLU A 611 -2.57 -17.87 43.28
CA GLU A 611 -1.82 -19.12 43.51
C GLU A 611 -2.74 -20.23 44.03
N ARG A 612 -3.76 -19.88 44.81
CA ARG A 612 -4.82 -20.82 45.21
C ARG A 612 -5.58 -21.37 43.99
N GLU A 613 -6.01 -20.50 43.07
CA GLU A 613 -6.67 -20.92 41.84
C GLU A 613 -5.75 -21.76 40.97
N LEU A 614 -4.49 -21.36 40.81
CA LEU A 614 -3.48 -22.12 40.06
C LEU A 614 -3.27 -23.53 40.65
N LYS A 615 -3.26 -23.65 41.98
CA LYS A 615 -3.20 -24.96 42.64
C LYS A 615 -4.40 -25.84 42.28
N LEU A 616 -5.61 -25.29 42.30
CA LEU A 616 -6.82 -26.03 41.89
C LEU A 616 -6.73 -26.48 40.42
N ILE A 617 -6.20 -25.63 39.55
CA ILE A 617 -5.95 -25.93 38.13
C ILE A 617 -4.95 -27.08 37.98
N VAL A 618 -3.83 -27.05 38.72
CA VAL A 618 -2.80 -28.11 38.71
C VAL A 618 -3.37 -29.43 39.23
N GLU A 619 -4.10 -29.40 40.34
CA GLU A 619 -4.76 -30.59 40.91
C GLU A 619 -5.77 -31.20 39.93
N ALA A 620 -6.66 -30.39 39.36
CA ALA A 620 -7.61 -30.84 38.35
C ALA A 620 -6.93 -31.37 37.08
N SER A 621 -5.78 -30.80 36.67
CA SER A 621 -4.98 -31.31 35.54
C SER A 621 -4.32 -32.66 35.83
N LYS A 622 -3.85 -32.89 37.06
CA LYS A 622 -3.29 -34.18 37.50
C LYS A 622 -4.34 -35.29 37.56
N GLU A 623 -5.56 -34.96 37.94
CA GLU A 623 -6.68 -35.91 38.02
C GLU A 623 -7.30 -36.21 36.65
N ALA A 624 -7.12 -35.31 35.69
CA ALA A 624 -7.68 -35.45 34.35
C ALA A 624 -7.02 -36.57 33.52
N ASN A 625 -7.84 -37.26 32.72
CA ASN A 625 -7.34 -38.26 31.77
C ASN A 625 -6.77 -37.59 30.52
N LEU A 626 -5.46 -37.30 30.55
CA LEU A 626 -4.74 -36.64 29.46
C LEU A 626 -4.04 -37.65 28.51
N PRO A 627 -3.79 -37.29 27.24
CA PRO A 627 -3.09 -38.17 26.30
C PRO A 627 -1.70 -38.61 26.79
N SER A 628 -1.34 -39.87 26.54
CA SER A 628 -0.01 -40.41 26.89
C SER A 628 1.10 -39.87 25.99
N ASP A 629 2.37 -40.04 26.41
CA ASP A 629 3.53 -39.68 25.57
C ASP A 629 3.55 -40.38 24.23
N GLU A 630 3.11 -41.64 24.18
CA GLU A 630 3.02 -42.41 22.95
C GLU A 630 1.99 -41.79 21.99
N VAL A 631 0.79 -41.44 22.49
CA VAL A 631 -0.27 -40.80 21.70
C VAL A 631 0.16 -39.42 21.21
N MET A 632 0.83 -38.64 22.07
CA MET A 632 1.37 -37.33 21.70
C MET A 632 2.44 -37.46 20.61
N SER A 633 3.39 -38.37 20.77
CA SER A 633 4.47 -38.60 19.80
C SER A 633 3.93 -39.07 18.46
N ALA A 634 2.95 -39.99 18.45
CA ALA A 634 2.29 -40.45 17.24
C ALA A 634 1.55 -39.31 16.52
N THR A 635 0.92 -38.42 17.29
CA THR A 635 0.18 -37.29 16.73
C THR A 635 1.10 -36.23 16.13
N ILE A 636 2.21 -35.92 16.82
CA ILE A 636 3.26 -35.02 16.31
C ILE A 636 3.88 -35.61 15.04
N ALA A 637 4.16 -36.92 15.01
CA ALA A 637 4.67 -37.59 13.83
C ALA A 637 3.69 -37.47 12.64
N ARG A 638 2.39 -37.66 12.87
CA ARG A 638 1.36 -37.48 11.84
C ARG A 638 1.29 -36.03 11.34
N LEU A 639 1.34 -35.05 12.25
CA LEU A 639 1.39 -33.63 11.87
C LEU A 639 2.62 -33.33 11.01
N ARG A 640 3.80 -33.81 11.44
CA ARG A 640 5.05 -33.68 10.69
C ARG A 640 4.94 -34.27 9.29
N SER A 641 4.46 -35.50 9.17
CA SER A 641 4.29 -36.14 7.85
C SER A 641 3.32 -35.36 6.95
N GLY A 642 2.24 -34.82 7.51
CA GLY A 642 1.29 -33.99 6.75
C GLY A 642 1.86 -32.66 6.28
N VAL A 643 2.81 -32.06 7.01
CA VAL A 643 3.52 -30.83 6.60
C VAL A 643 4.64 -31.15 5.61
N GLU A 644 5.37 -32.24 5.82
CA GLU A 644 6.58 -32.59 5.08
C GLU A 644 6.34 -32.75 3.58
N VAL A 645 5.19 -33.31 3.17
CA VAL A 645 4.84 -33.48 1.75
C VAL A 645 4.82 -32.15 0.98
N TRP A 646 4.50 -31.04 1.65
CA TRP A 646 4.49 -29.71 1.03
C TRP A 646 5.89 -29.11 0.93
N LEU A 647 6.77 -29.42 1.88
CA LEU A 647 8.12 -28.85 1.95
C LEU A 647 9.14 -29.60 1.10
N ASN A 648 8.99 -30.92 0.97
CA ASN A 648 9.93 -31.77 0.22
C ASN A 648 9.58 -31.88 -1.28
N GLY A 649 8.52 -31.19 -1.74
CA GLY A 649 8.05 -31.22 -3.12
C GLY A 649 7.35 -32.51 -3.54
N THR A 650 6.87 -33.35 -2.61
CA THR A 650 6.12 -34.59 -2.93
C THR A 650 4.61 -34.43 -2.94
N ALA A 651 4.06 -33.29 -2.49
CA ALA A 651 2.64 -33.00 -2.56
C ALA A 651 2.11 -33.17 -3.99
N ASP A 652 0.87 -33.63 -4.15
CA ASP A 652 0.24 -33.70 -5.47
C ASP A 652 0.10 -32.28 -6.08
N ALA A 653 -0.39 -31.33 -5.29
CA ALA A 653 -0.40 -29.91 -5.62
C ALA A 653 0.89 -29.23 -5.12
N LYS A 654 2.01 -29.42 -5.83
CA LYS A 654 3.33 -28.94 -5.41
C LYS A 654 3.41 -27.41 -5.27
N PHE A 655 4.24 -26.96 -4.33
CA PHE A 655 4.80 -25.62 -4.38
C PHE A 655 5.87 -25.52 -5.46
N LEU A 656 5.85 -24.41 -6.19
CA LEU A 656 6.73 -24.08 -7.29
C LEU A 656 7.29 -22.69 -7.05
N TYR A 657 8.45 -22.42 -7.63
CA TYR A 657 9.01 -21.07 -7.64
C TYR A 657 8.65 -20.37 -8.95
N ASP A 658 7.95 -19.25 -8.86
CA ASP A 658 7.69 -18.38 -9.99
C ASP A 658 8.96 -17.58 -10.31
N GLY A 659 9.67 -17.97 -11.38
CA GLY A 659 10.89 -17.29 -11.80
C GLY A 659 10.66 -15.92 -12.45
N GLY A 660 9.41 -15.59 -12.80
CA GLY A 660 9.01 -14.28 -13.33
C GLY A 660 8.86 -13.26 -12.21
N TRP A 661 8.02 -13.58 -11.23
CA TRP A 661 7.72 -12.70 -10.09
C TRP A 661 8.70 -12.84 -8.92
N GLY A 662 9.39 -13.97 -8.79
CA GLY A 662 10.29 -14.26 -7.68
C GLY A 662 9.59 -14.65 -6.39
N GLY A 663 8.51 -15.46 -6.48
CA GLY A 663 7.69 -15.89 -5.33
C GLY A 663 7.33 -17.38 -5.38
N MET A 664 6.91 -17.94 -4.25
CA MET A 664 6.45 -19.33 -4.15
C MET A 664 4.95 -19.43 -4.46
N VAL A 665 4.56 -20.26 -5.41
CA VAL A 665 3.16 -20.44 -5.84
C VAL A 665 2.77 -21.92 -5.82
N ASN A 666 1.47 -22.21 -5.77
CA ASN A 666 0.96 -23.58 -5.83
C ASN A 666 0.52 -23.96 -7.25
N CYS A 667 0.84 -25.18 -7.69
CA CYS A 667 0.49 -25.70 -9.02
C CYS A 667 -1.03 -25.81 -9.26
N GLY A 668 -1.85 -25.91 -8.20
CA GLY A 668 -3.27 -26.21 -8.30
C GLY A 668 -3.55 -27.71 -8.26
N CYS A 669 -4.80 -28.06 -7.93
CA CYS A 669 -5.28 -29.44 -7.92
C CYS A 669 -6.61 -29.57 -8.69
N LEU A 670 -6.59 -30.30 -9.80
CA LEU A 670 -7.81 -30.88 -10.39
C LEU A 670 -8.17 -32.11 -9.56
N PHE A 671 -8.83 -31.87 -8.44
CA PHE A 671 -9.09 -32.89 -7.43
C PHE A 671 -10.03 -33.98 -7.97
N ASN A 672 -9.56 -35.22 -7.93
CA ASN A 672 -10.32 -36.40 -8.30
C ASN A 672 -10.88 -37.07 -7.05
N ARG A 673 -12.21 -37.06 -6.92
CA ARG A 673 -12.91 -37.62 -5.76
C ARG A 673 -12.79 -39.13 -5.65
N GLU A 674 -12.58 -39.84 -6.76
CA GLU A 674 -12.48 -41.30 -6.76
C GLU A 674 -11.10 -41.76 -6.27
N THR A 675 -10.05 -41.09 -6.72
CA THR A 675 -8.67 -41.41 -6.34
C THR A 675 -8.22 -40.70 -5.07
N GLN A 676 -8.90 -39.61 -4.66
CA GLN A 676 -8.46 -38.70 -3.60
C GLN A 676 -7.10 -38.02 -3.89
N HIS A 677 -6.74 -37.93 -5.18
CA HIS A 677 -5.49 -37.35 -5.67
C HIS A 677 -5.76 -36.22 -6.68
N CYS A 678 -4.72 -35.45 -7.04
CA CYS A 678 -4.82 -34.51 -8.16
C CYS A 678 -4.60 -35.24 -9.50
N ASP A 679 -5.47 -35.01 -10.49
CA ASP A 679 -5.30 -35.57 -11.84
C ASP A 679 -4.18 -34.86 -12.63
N ASN A 680 -3.82 -33.64 -12.23
CA ASN A 680 -2.72 -32.89 -12.82
C ASN A 680 -1.39 -33.17 -12.12
N GLN A 681 -0.30 -33.09 -12.88
CA GLN A 681 1.07 -33.18 -12.36
C GLN A 681 1.92 -32.13 -13.04
N TYR A 682 2.90 -31.56 -12.32
CA TYR A 682 3.89 -30.66 -12.91
C TYR A 682 4.53 -31.30 -14.15
N PRO A 683 4.62 -30.60 -15.31
CA PRO A 683 4.46 -29.15 -15.47
C PRO A 683 3.03 -28.65 -15.74
N ASN A 684 2.01 -29.52 -15.75
CA ASN A 684 0.62 -29.12 -15.94
C ASN A 684 0.04 -28.55 -14.63
N CYS A 685 0.04 -27.22 -14.54
CA CYS A 685 -0.41 -26.48 -13.36
C CYS A 685 -1.63 -25.62 -13.67
N PRO A 686 -2.85 -26.12 -13.40
CA PRO A 686 -4.09 -25.42 -13.74
C PRO A 686 -4.26 -24.08 -13.02
N ALA A 687 -3.62 -23.88 -11.85
CA ALA A 687 -3.74 -22.62 -11.11
C ALA A 687 -3.09 -21.41 -11.81
N PHE A 688 -2.30 -21.63 -12.87
CA PHE A 688 -1.69 -20.57 -13.66
C PHE A 688 -2.53 -20.13 -14.86
N SER A 689 -3.62 -20.84 -15.15
CA SER A 689 -4.57 -20.48 -16.20
C SER A 689 -5.97 -20.20 -15.66
N ASP A 690 -6.27 -20.67 -14.45
CA ASP A 690 -7.52 -20.41 -13.74
C ASP A 690 -7.25 -19.63 -12.44
N PRO A 691 -7.43 -18.29 -12.44
CA PRO A 691 -7.26 -17.47 -11.23
C PRO A 691 -8.31 -17.79 -10.15
N GLY A 692 -9.41 -18.48 -10.50
CA GLY A 692 -10.40 -18.94 -9.53
C GLY A 692 -9.96 -20.21 -8.77
N LEU A 693 -9.04 -21.00 -9.34
CA LEU A 693 -8.58 -22.24 -8.74
C LEU A 693 -7.68 -21.94 -7.53
N ASN A 694 -7.90 -22.68 -6.44
CA ASN A 694 -7.22 -22.47 -5.16
C ASN A 694 -7.28 -20.98 -4.74
N PHE A 695 -8.40 -20.31 -5.03
CA PHE A 695 -8.62 -18.87 -4.86
C PHE A 695 -7.38 -18.02 -5.21
N GLY A 696 -6.85 -18.21 -6.42
CA GLY A 696 -5.81 -17.35 -6.99
C GLY A 696 -4.39 -17.58 -6.45
N ASN A 697 -4.10 -18.69 -5.76
CA ASN A 697 -2.74 -18.89 -5.22
C ASN A 697 -1.65 -18.87 -6.29
N GLY A 698 -1.97 -19.46 -7.46
CA GLY A 698 -1.10 -19.49 -8.63
C GLY A 698 -0.81 -18.10 -9.18
N GLU A 699 -1.64 -17.11 -8.82
CA GLU A 699 -1.56 -15.72 -9.24
C GLU A 699 -1.07 -14.78 -8.11
N ASN A 700 -0.40 -15.32 -7.08
CA ASN A 700 0.06 -14.61 -5.88
C ASN A 700 -1.03 -14.12 -4.91
N ASP A 701 -2.30 -14.49 -5.11
CA ASP A 701 -3.39 -14.11 -4.20
C ASP A 701 -3.34 -14.94 -2.90
N SER A 702 -3.63 -14.26 -1.79
CA SER A 702 -3.96 -14.86 -0.49
C SER A 702 -2.87 -15.74 0.13
N HIS A 703 -1.60 -15.50 -0.22
CA HIS A 703 -0.46 -16.24 0.31
C HIS A 703 -0.40 -16.19 1.84
N LEU A 704 -0.55 -15.00 2.44
CA LEU A 704 -0.53 -14.83 3.90
C LEU A 704 -1.60 -15.70 4.59
N SER A 705 -2.82 -15.73 4.05
CA SER A 705 -3.93 -16.50 4.63
C SER A 705 -3.74 -18.02 4.55
N ARG A 706 -2.72 -18.50 3.82
CA ARG A 706 -2.52 -19.94 3.52
C ARG A 706 -1.21 -20.46 4.05
N LEU A 707 -0.12 -19.77 3.72
CA LEU A 707 1.23 -20.15 4.13
C LEU A 707 1.42 -19.99 5.65
N ASN A 708 0.64 -19.14 6.31
CA ASN A 708 0.66 -19.04 7.77
C ASN A 708 0.27 -20.36 8.46
N PHE A 709 -0.59 -21.19 7.84
CA PHE A 709 -0.90 -22.55 8.30
C PHE A 709 0.13 -23.61 7.89
N TYR A 710 1.30 -23.20 7.43
CA TYR A 710 2.44 -24.11 7.34
C TYR A 710 3.58 -23.57 8.20
N VAL A 711 3.74 -22.24 8.26
CA VAL A 711 4.71 -21.58 9.15
C VAL A 711 4.39 -21.83 10.62
N LEU A 712 3.13 -21.72 11.03
CA LEU A 712 2.71 -21.97 12.42
C LEU A 712 3.11 -23.38 12.86
N GLU A 713 2.93 -24.36 12.00
CA GLU A 713 3.06 -25.79 12.23
C GLU A 713 4.53 -26.17 12.24
N VAL A 714 5.33 -25.61 11.31
CA VAL A 714 6.78 -25.74 11.36
C VAL A 714 7.36 -25.11 12.62
N CYS A 715 6.81 -24.01 13.12
CA CYS A 715 7.23 -23.44 14.41
C CYS A 715 6.78 -24.27 15.62
N LEU A 716 5.70 -25.05 15.49
CA LEU A 716 5.19 -25.93 16.55
C LEU A 716 5.90 -27.29 16.60
N ILE A 717 6.32 -27.82 15.45
CA ILE A 717 7.09 -29.08 15.30
C ILE A 717 8.51 -28.89 15.77
#